data_AF-D8WWB2-F1
#
_entry.id   AF-D8WWB2-F1
#
_cell.length_a   1.000
_cell.length_b   1.000
_cell.length_c   1.000
_cell.angle_alpha   90.00
_cell.angle_beta   90.00
_cell.angle_gamma   90.00
#
_symmetry.space_group_name_H-M   'P 1'
#
loop_
_entity.id
_entity.type
_entity.pdbx_description
1 polymer ?
#
loop_
_entity_poly.entity_id
_entity_poly.type
_entity_poly.pdbx_seq_one_letter_code
_entity_poly.pdbx_strand_id
1 'polypeptide(L)'
;MAQTNRRERKKEETRSRILKAAFELFVQNGFEATTIDQIADLADIGKGTFYNYFSSKEAALDGFIDELTAERGQQIWAGILELPDSRQRLKKSYQSISAWAEEYPELIRVYSLERLNEAMKKQANFRPNNSDLYFAEIIKLGQKTGDIRDDIDHWHLVSYLNAIFLIQVCKWLEAGGGPGLYELAIQGVDFFLIGALSTEKISYLSGGTGMEKYIYWLKEIYQFHTAHVGGKASNLGDLARSLPVPPGFCLSSAAYNQNIILGGVHREITQLLSNVDIENMKDLDAVSERISQIIEQTELLPDIEKAVIEAYNELIRGKTGIRVAIRSSATAEDLEDASFAGQQETFLNIEGTDNVLRAVKKCWASLWTARAIHYRTLKGFEHSLVKMAVIIQEMVPATAAGVMFTANPVNDSREEIRIEAVRGLGEQLVSGEVAGDVYVLRKNDVNVDIVEKKISNPELGQIITDYELRELAHTGLKIELYYENFQDIEWAYNRGQFYFLQTRPITTLGDEALPDIDTEKLNKLQREVMGWVAERFPEPIYPVDGVIVKLLFMAQFEAMALYGYKIAETDWTRVDQGMFPEFFIPPKIKPGLRRFWLYLRLNKTLKSDPAREWAGEQVYLLDMLKKLKGRDISTLPYELVLEYVTEALNHFHYFIVMRYKYFTESRIPSALLLRFLKHLYKDKAVGIYESLLAGSENITMTINRELYELAQKARTNPAVCQVITESKPEAVLEKLAAVSGGEDFLQNFHEFLARYGERETTMGLGGIASLTWQDAPEIVIGIISSILSEPAQAANAREELRRKKAREAEEMVTARLSRGIFSIIPLKRLFGKILKQARSFTAFRENSHYDVTRSLHVFRILFNEVGNRFVKLGFLKTQQILFT
;
A
#
# COMPACT_ATOMS: atom_id res chain seq x y z
N MET A 1 -46.19 -45.54 -24.06
CA MET A 1 -45.86 -44.49 -25.06
C MET A 1 -47.03 -44.38 -26.04
N ALA A 2 -47.84 -43.32 -25.93
CA ALA A 2 -48.85 -43.01 -26.93
C ALA A 2 -48.16 -42.44 -28.19
N GLN A 3 -48.53 -42.93 -29.38
CA GLN A 3 -47.92 -42.50 -30.65
C GLN A 3 -48.26 -41.03 -30.95
N THR A 4 -47.25 -40.17 -30.96
CA THR A 4 -47.33 -38.74 -31.30
C THR A 4 -47.93 -38.54 -32.70
N ASN A 5 -48.90 -37.64 -32.82
CA ASN A 5 -49.68 -37.43 -34.05
C ASN A 5 -48.76 -36.99 -35.21
N ARG A 6 -49.02 -37.42 -36.46
CA ARG A 6 -48.22 -37.04 -37.65
C ARG A 6 -48.02 -35.52 -37.78
N ARG A 7 -49.01 -34.74 -37.33
CA ARG A 7 -48.96 -33.27 -37.32
C ARG A 7 -47.94 -32.71 -36.32
N GLU A 8 -47.80 -33.34 -35.15
CA GLU A 8 -46.84 -32.93 -34.12
C GLU A 8 -45.41 -33.25 -34.54
N ARG A 9 -45.17 -34.42 -35.14
CA ARG A 9 -43.86 -34.79 -35.69
C ARG A 9 -43.37 -33.79 -36.75
N LYS A 10 -44.22 -33.44 -37.71
CA LYS A 10 -43.88 -32.45 -38.75
C LYS A 10 -43.65 -31.04 -38.17
N LYS A 11 -44.32 -30.71 -37.07
CA LYS A 11 -44.12 -29.44 -36.35
C LYS A 11 -42.74 -29.40 -35.71
N GLU A 12 -42.34 -30.47 -35.03
CA GLU A 12 -41.01 -30.56 -34.38
C GLU A 12 -39.87 -30.62 -35.39
N GLU A 13 -40.03 -31.39 -36.47
CA GLU A 13 -39.06 -31.43 -37.59
C GLU A 13 -38.84 -30.04 -38.21
N THR A 14 -39.89 -29.23 -38.32
CA THR A 14 -39.78 -27.87 -38.85
C THR A 14 -39.12 -26.94 -37.83
N ARG A 15 -39.45 -27.08 -36.54
CA ARG A 15 -38.81 -26.32 -35.45
C ARG A 15 -37.31 -26.56 -35.40
N SER A 16 -36.88 -27.83 -35.40
CA SER A 16 -35.47 -28.22 -35.34
C SER A 16 -34.68 -27.76 -36.59
N ARG A 17 -35.28 -27.81 -37.79
CA ARG A 17 -34.66 -27.24 -39.01
C ARG A 17 -34.40 -25.74 -38.90
N ILE A 18 -35.34 -24.96 -38.35
CA ILE A 18 -35.17 -23.52 -38.14
C ILE A 18 -34.00 -23.25 -37.19
N LEU A 19 -33.93 -23.98 -36.08
CA LEU A 19 -32.89 -23.80 -35.07
C LEU A 19 -31.50 -24.12 -35.62
N LYS A 20 -31.37 -25.21 -36.37
CA LYS A 20 -30.11 -25.60 -37.01
C LYS A 20 -29.64 -24.55 -38.04
N ALA A 21 -30.55 -24.07 -38.89
CA ALA A 21 -30.26 -23.02 -39.86
C ALA A 21 -29.86 -21.69 -39.18
N ALA A 22 -30.56 -21.31 -38.10
CA ALA A 22 -30.22 -20.13 -37.32
C ALA A 22 -28.81 -20.22 -36.74
N PHE A 23 -28.48 -21.36 -36.13
CA PHE A 23 -27.18 -21.60 -35.53
C PHE A 23 -26.03 -21.55 -36.56
N GLU A 24 -26.20 -22.24 -37.70
CA GLU A 24 -25.19 -22.24 -38.77
C GLU A 24 -24.88 -20.81 -39.24
N LEU A 25 -25.90 -19.97 -39.41
CA LEU A 25 -25.71 -18.58 -39.83
C LEU A 25 -25.11 -17.70 -38.73
N PHE A 26 -25.49 -17.90 -37.47
CA PHE A 26 -24.92 -17.15 -36.35
C PHE A 26 -23.41 -17.38 -36.21
N VAL A 27 -22.94 -18.61 -36.41
CA VAL A 27 -21.51 -18.93 -36.39
C VAL A 27 -20.78 -18.36 -37.61
N GLN A 28 -21.39 -18.43 -38.80
CA GLN A 28 -20.73 -17.99 -40.05
C GLN A 28 -20.67 -16.47 -40.20
N ASN A 29 -21.78 -15.78 -39.93
CA ASN A 29 -21.94 -14.36 -40.23
C ASN A 29 -21.89 -13.47 -38.98
N GLY A 30 -21.98 -14.07 -37.79
CA GLY A 30 -22.22 -13.36 -36.54
C GLY A 30 -23.72 -13.11 -36.31
N PHE A 31 -24.10 -13.01 -35.03
CA PHE A 31 -25.50 -12.86 -34.60
C PHE A 31 -26.16 -11.58 -35.12
N GLU A 32 -25.44 -10.46 -35.15
CA GLU A 32 -26.02 -9.18 -35.58
C GLU A 32 -26.22 -9.08 -37.09
N ALA A 33 -25.34 -9.68 -37.88
CA ALA A 33 -25.44 -9.66 -39.35
C ALA A 33 -26.43 -10.70 -39.90
N THR A 34 -26.86 -11.66 -39.08
CA THR A 34 -27.82 -12.70 -39.49
C THR A 34 -29.25 -12.16 -39.45
N THR A 35 -29.96 -12.27 -40.58
CA THR A 35 -31.37 -11.85 -40.69
C THR A 35 -32.33 -13.04 -40.67
N ILE A 36 -33.56 -12.81 -40.21
CA ILE A 36 -34.62 -13.85 -40.21
C ILE A 36 -34.92 -14.35 -41.63
N ASP A 37 -34.72 -13.51 -42.65
CA ASP A 37 -34.88 -13.92 -44.06
C ASP A 37 -33.84 -14.98 -44.45
N GLN A 38 -32.57 -14.77 -44.09
CA GLN A 38 -31.51 -15.75 -44.33
C GLN A 38 -31.77 -17.07 -43.60
N ILE A 39 -32.28 -17.00 -42.36
CA ILE A 39 -32.64 -18.20 -41.58
C ILE A 39 -33.79 -18.96 -42.25
N ALA A 40 -34.82 -18.25 -42.68
CA ALA A 40 -35.98 -18.85 -43.35
C ALA A 40 -35.59 -19.50 -44.68
N ASP A 41 -34.75 -18.83 -45.47
CA ASP A 41 -34.23 -19.34 -46.74
C ASP A 41 -33.40 -20.60 -46.53
N LEU A 42 -32.48 -20.61 -45.55
CA LEU A 42 -31.63 -21.77 -45.25
C LEU A 42 -32.44 -22.95 -44.66
N ALA A 43 -33.51 -22.68 -43.91
CA ALA A 43 -34.41 -23.69 -43.36
C ALA A 43 -35.46 -24.22 -44.36
N ASP A 44 -35.48 -23.69 -45.59
CA ASP A 44 -36.48 -23.98 -46.63
C ASP A 44 -37.93 -23.76 -46.15
N ILE A 45 -38.19 -22.57 -45.59
CA ILE A 45 -39.51 -22.13 -45.14
C ILE A 45 -39.77 -20.67 -45.53
N GLY A 46 -41.05 -20.25 -45.50
CA GLY A 46 -41.37 -18.83 -45.63
C GLY A 46 -41.05 -18.05 -44.34
N LYS A 47 -40.66 -16.77 -44.46
CA LYS A 47 -40.45 -15.86 -43.32
C LYS A 47 -41.63 -15.84 -42.33
N GLY A 48 -42.87 -15.82 -42.84
CA GLY A 48 -44.07 -15.86 -42.00
C GLY A 48 -44.21 -17.18 -41.22
N THR A 49 -43.64 -18.28 -41.70
CA THR A 49 -43.59 -19.55 -40.98
C THR A 49 -42.62 -19.49 -39.80
N PHE A 50 -41.49 -18.78 -39.90
CA PHE A 50 -40.56 -18.59 -38.78
C PHE A 50 -41.27 -18.02 -37.54
N TYR A 51 -42.08 -16.97 -37.73
CA TYR A 51 -42.81 -16.31 -36.65
C TYR A 51 -43.90 -17.18 -36.00
N ASN A 52 -44.29 -18.30 -36.61
CA ASN A 52 -45.18 -19.27 -35.97
C ASN A 52 -44.46 -20.10 -34.90
N TYR A 53 -43.12 -20.12 -34.90
CA TYR A 53 -42.28 -20.89 -33.99
C TYR A 53 -41.48 -20.00 -33.04
N PHE A 54 -40.92 -18.90 -33.53
CA PHE A 54 -40.05 -18.01 -32.75
C PHE A 54 -40.41 -16.55 -33.00
N SER A 55 -40.51 -15.75 -31.93
CA SER A 55 -40.85 -14.33 -32.03
C SER A 55 -39.73 -13.47 -32.61
N SER A 56 -38.48 -13.94 -32.53
CA SER A 56 -37.29 -13.21 -32.96
C SER A 56 -36.08 -14.14 -33.16
N LYS A 57 -34.95 -13.59 -33.64
CA LYS A 57 -33.69 -14.36 -33.78
C LYS A 57 -33.09 -14.74 -32.42
N GLU A 58 -33.30 -13.93 -31.39
CA GLU A 58 -32.95 -14.17 -29.99
C GLU A 58 -33.75 -15.37 -29.44
N ALA A 59 -35.06 -15.40 -29.69
CA ALA A 59 -35.91 -16.52 -29.28
C ALA A 59 -35.53 -17.85 -29.98
N ALA A 60 -34.98 -17.78 -31.20
CA ALA A 60 -34.42 -18.95 -31.87
C ALA A 60 -33.07 -19.37 -31.27
N LEU A 61 -32.21 -18.43 -30.89
CA LEU A 61 -30.95 -18.73 -30.19
C LEU A 61 -31.21 -19.41 -28.83
N ASP A 62 -32.11 -18.85 -28.01
CA ASP A 62 -32.53 -19.46 -26.74
C ASP A 62 -33.16 -20.85 -26.97
N GLY A 63 -34.04 -20.97 -27.97
CA GLY A 63 -34.70 -22.22 -28.30
C GLY A 63 -33.74 -23.34 -28.72
N PHE A 64 -32.60 -22.99 -29.32
CA PHE A 64 -31.54 -23.93 -29.68
C PHE A 64 -30.77 -24.42 -28.44
N ILE A 65 -30.39 -23.49 -27.55
CA ILE A 65 -29.74 -23.83 -26.27
C ILE A 65 -30.66 -24.69 -25.40
N ASP A 66 -31.96 -24.40 -25.36
CA ASP A 66 -32.94 -25.18 -24.62
C ASP A 66 -33.09 -26.60 -25.18
N GLU A 67 -33.10 -26.79 -26.50
CA GLU A 67 -33.18 -28.12 -27.13
C GLU A 67 -31.91 -28.95 -26.84
N LEU A 68 -30.74 -28.31 -26.96
CA LEU A 68 -29.45 -28.94 -26.66
C LEU A 68 -29.31 -29.35 -25.19
N THR A 69 -29.74 -28.48 -24.27
CA THR A 69 -29.69 -28.77 -22.84
C THR A 69 -30.73 -29.80 -22.41
N ALA A 70 -31.89 -29.85 -23.06
CA ALA A 70 -32.94 -30.82 -22.75
C ALA A 70 -32.56 -32.26 -23.13
N GLU A 71 -31.91 -32.48 -24.29
CA GLU A 71 -31.54 -33.83 -24.77
C GLU A 71 -30.53 -34.53 -23.84
N ARG A 72 -29.50 -33.81 -23.37
CA ARG A 72 -28.45 -34.36 -22.50
C ARG A 72 -28.75 -34.19 -21.01
N GLY A 73 -29.47 -33.13 -20.64
CA GLY A 73 -29.75 -32.75 -19.25
C GLY A 73 -30.56 -33.81 -18.50
N GLN A 74 -31.63 -34.34 -19.08
CA GLN A 74 -32.52 -35.28 -18.38
C GLN A 74 -31.84 -36.58 -17.91
N GLN A 75 -30.86 -37.09 -18.64
CA GLN A 75 -30.18 -38.34 -18.30
C GLN A 75 -29.14 -38.17 -17.18
N ILE A 76 -28.50 -37.00 -17.11
CA ILE A 76 -27.46 -36.70 -16.13
C ILE A 76 -28.08 -36.08 -14.86
N TRP A 77 -29.20 -35.36 -15.01
CA TRP A 77 -29.85 -34.60 -13.94
C TRP A 77 -30.26 -35.44 -12.75
N ALA A 78 -30.90 -36.60 -13.00
CA ALA A 78 -31.33 -37.49 -11.93
C ALA A 78 -30.14 -37.95 -11.06
N GLY A 79 -29.02 -38.31 -11.68
CA GLY A 79 -27.81 -38.73 -10.96
C GLY A 79 -27.10 -37.57 -10.26
N ILE A 80 -27.24 -36.32 -10.74
CA ILE A 80 -26.73 -35.14 -10.04
C ILE A 80 -27.48 -34.95 -8.72
N LEU A 81 -28.82 -35.02 -8.72
CA LEU A 81 -29.61 -34.79 -7.50
C LEU A 81 -29.38 -35.85 -6.40
N GLU A 82 -28.98 -37.07 -6.78
CA GLU A 82 -28.59 -38.14 -5.84
C GLU A 82 -27.24 -37.88 -5.13
N LEU A 83 -26.43 -36.94 -5.61
CA LEU A 83 -25.17 -36.58 -4.94
C LEU A 83 -25.44 -35.97 -3.56
N PRO A 84 -24.56 -36.23 -2.57
CA PRO A 84 -24.86 -36.00 -1.16
C PRO A 84 -24.96 -34.52 -0.75
N ASP A 85 -24.27 -33.62 -1.45
CA ASP A 85 -24.21 -32.19 -1.10
C ASP A 85 -24.21 -31.27 -2.34
N SER A 86 -24.60 -30.01 -2.15
CA SER A 86 -24.67 -29.03 -3.24
C SER A 86 -23.33 -28.75 -3.92
N ARG A 87 -22.20 -28.93 -3.23
CA ARG A 87 -20.88 -28.77 -3.85
C ARG A 87 -20.66 -29.84 -4.90
N GLN A 88 -20.88 -31.11 -4.57
CA GLN A 88 -20.76 -32.21 -5.53
C GLN A 88 -21.75 -32.08 -6.68
N ARG A 89 -22.99 -31.65 -6.39
CA ARG A 89 -24.03 -31.36 -7.40
C ARG A 89 -23.58 -30.28 -8.39
N LEU A 90 -23.09 -29.15 -7.89
CA LEU A 90 -22.60 -28.05 -8.72
C LEU A 90 -21.35 -28.45 -9.51
N LYS A 91 -20.35 -29.09 -8.87
CA LYS A 91 -19.14 -29.56 -9.55
C LYS A 91 -19.46 -30.53 -10.69
N LYS A 92 -20.41 -31.45 -10.49
CA LYS A 92 -20.82 -32.39 -11.54
C LYS A 92 -21.61 -31.71 -12.66
N SER A 93 -22.43 -30.71 -12.32
CA SER A 93 -23.17 -29.89 -13.31
C SER A 93 -22.19 -29.13 -14.20
N TYR A 94 -21.22 -28.43 -13.62
CA TYR A 94 -20.22 -27.66 -14.36
C TYR A 94 -19.23 -28.53 -15.14
N GLN A 95 -18.96 -29.76 -14.71
CA GLN A 95 -18.19 -30.73 -15.49
C GLN A 95 -18.88 -31.01 -16.83
N SER A 96 -20.18 -31.28 -16.79
CA SER A 96 -20.97 -31.57 -17.98
C SER A 96 -21.12 -30.34 -18.89
N ILE A 97 -21.37 -29.16 -18.30
CA ILE A 97 -21.52 -27.90 -19.04
C ILE A 97 -20.21 -27.50 -19.73
N SER A 98 -19.08 -27.59 -19.02
CA SER A 98 -17.78 -27.16 -19.54
C SER A 98 -17.30 -28.06 -20.67
N ALA A 99 -17.42 -29.38 -20.51
CA ALA A 99 -17.05 -30.34 -21.57
C ALA A 99 -17.84 -30.10 -22.87
N TRP A 100 -19.08 -29.63 -22.77
CA TRP A 100 -19.89 -29.28 -23.94
C TRP A 100 -19.52 -27.92 -24.51
N ALA A 101 -19.33 -26.91 -23.67
CA ALA A 101 -18.92 -25.58 -24.12
C ALA A 101 -17.61 -25.66 -24.92
N GLU A 102 -16.67 -26.51 -24.49
CA GLU A 102 -15.41 -26.80 -25.19
C GLU A 102 -15.60 -27.50 -26.55
N GLU A 103 -16.72 -28.19 -26.78
CA GLU A 103 -17.07 -28.82 -28.06
C GLU A 103 -17.55 -27.77 -29.08
N TYR A 104 -18.11 -26.64 -28.62
CA TYR A 104 -18.71 -25.59 -29.47
C TYR A 104 -18.35 -24.15 -29.02
N PRO A 105 -17.06 -23.77 -28.94
CA PRO A 105 -16.63 -22.48 -28.38
C PRO A 105 -17.23 -21.26 -29.08
N GLU A 106 -17.41 -21.32 -30.40
CA GLU A 106 -18.01 -20.20 -31.16
C GLU A 106 -19.51 -20.03 -30.90
N LEU A 107 -20.23 -21.12 -30.60
CA LEU A 107 -21.62 -21.03 -30.13
C LEU A 107 -21.68 -20.31 -28.78
N ILE A 108 -20.80 -20.69 -27.86
CA ILE A 108 -20.70 -20.09 -26.54
C ILE A 108 -20.35 -18.62 -26.64
N ARG A 109 -19.40 -18.25 -27.51
CA ARG A 109 -19.04 -16.86 -27.80
C ARG A 109 -20.25 -16.03 -28.20
N VAL A 110 -21.01 -16.51 -29.18
CA VAL A 110 -22.22 -15.81 -29.66
C VAL A 110 -23.26 -15.70 -28.55
N TYR A 111 -23.54 -16.79 -27.84
CA TYR A 111 -24.55 -16.83 -26.78
C TYR A 111 -24.19 -15.91 -25.59
N SER A 112 -22.92 -15.93 -25.14
CA SER A 112 -22.45 -15.09 -24.03
C SER A 112 -22.47 -13.60 -24.36
N LEU A 113 -22.07 -13.21 -25.59
CA LEU A 113 -22.13 -11.82 -26.04
C LEU A 113 -23.57 -11.30 -26.09
N GLU A 114 -24.51 -12.10 -26.60
CA GLU A 114 -25.91 -11.67 -26.66
C GLU A 114 -26.53 -11.56 -25.27
N ARG A 115 -26.27 -12.51 -24.36
CA ARG A 115 -26.73 -12.44 -22.97
C ARG A 115 -26.19 -11.20 -22.23
N LEU A 116 -24.94 -10.82 -22.46
CA LEU A 116 -24.36 -9.57 -21.93
C LEU A 116 -25.06 -8.33 -22.51
N ASN A 117 -25.30 -8.32 -23.81
CA ASN A 117 -26.01 -7.22 -24.48
C ASN A 117 -27.45 -7.07 -23.98
N GLU A 118 -28.19 -8.16 -23.80
CA GLU A 118 -29.54 -8.13 -23.23
C GLU A 118 -29.55 -7.60 -21.79
N ALA A 119 -28.61 -8.05 -20.95
CA ALA A 119 -28.47 -7.56 -19.57
C ALA A 119 -28.21 -6.04 -19.52
N MET A 120 -27.45 -5.49 -20.46
CA MET A 120 -27.15 -4.05 -20.53
C MET A 120 -28.33 -3.20 -21.04
N LYS A 121 -29.28 -3.76 -21.79
CA LYS A 121 -30.38 -3.02 -22.45
C LYS A 121 -31.55 -2.64 -21.50
N LYS A 122 -31.41 -2.74 -20.17
CA LYS A 122 -32.33 -2.22 -19.12
C LYS A 122 -33.81 -2.67 -19.16
N GLN A 123 -34.16 -3.76 -19.86
CA GLN A 123 -35.54 -4.27 -19.92
C GLN A 123 -35.67 -5.80 -19.96
N ALA A 124 -34.69 -6.56 -19.46
CA ALA A 124 -34.82 -8.01 -19.43
C ALA A 124 -35.69 -8.46 -18.24
N ASN A 125 -36.93 -8.87 -18.51
CA ASN A 125 -37.60 -9.87 -17.68
C ASN A 125 -36.73 -11.13 -17.74
N PHE A 126 -35.94 -11.40 -16.70
CA PHE A 126 -35.14 -12.61 -16.59
C PHE A 126 -36.04 -13.82 -16.86
N ARG A 127 -35.85 -14.46 -18.02
CA ARG A 127 -36.48 -15.75 -18.34
C ARG A 127 -35.44 -16.83 -18.09
N PRO A 128 -35.62 -17.65 -17.04
CA PRO A 128 -34.68 -18.74 -16.77
C PRO A 128 -34.71 -19.76 -17.90
N ASN A 129 -33.54 -20.16 -18.37
CA ASN A 129 -33.40 -21.30 -19.28
C ASN A 129 -33.42 -22.63 -18.49
N ASN A 130 -33.33 -23.76 -19.18
CA ASN A 130 -33.32 -25.08 -18.52
C ASN A 130 -32.18 -25.25 -17.51
N SER A 131 -30.99 -24.71 -17.79
CA SER A 131 -29.84 -24.76 -16.86
C SER A 131 -30.10 -23.95 -15.60
N ASP A 132 -30.76 -22.79 -15.71
CA ASP A 132 -31.13 -21.96 -14.57
C ASP A 132 -32.14 -22.68 -13.67
N LEU A 133 -33.08 -23.43 -14.26
CA LEU A 133 -34.04 -24.25 -13.52
C LEU A 133 -33.34 -25.38 -12.75
N TYR A 134 -32.37 -26.03 -13.38
CA TYR A 134 -31.53 -27.03 -12.74
C TYR A 134 -30.75 -26.43 -11.56
N PHE A 135 -30.03 -25.33 -11.75
CA PHE A 135 -29.32 -24.68 -10.64
C PHE A 135 -30.26 -24.22 -9.53
N ALA A 136 -31.45 -23.70 -9.87
CA ALA A 136 -32.46 -23.34 -8.89
C ALA A 136 -32.89 -24.54 -8.03
N GLU A 137 -33.06 -25.73 -8.63
CA GLU A 137 -33.37 -26.96 -7.91
C GLU A 137 -32.23 -27.42 -6.99
N ILE A 138 -30.97 -27.38 -7.45
CA ILE A 138 -29.80 -27.69 -6.60
C ILE A 138 -29.75 -26.74 -5.40
N ILE A 139 -29.94 -25.44 -5.64
CA ILE A 139 -29.88 -24.41 -4.61
C ILE A 139 -31.03 -24.58 -3.62
N LYS A 140 -32.27 -24.80 -4.08
CA LYS A 140 -33.41 -25.09 -3.21
C LYS A 140 -33.20 -26.33 -2.36
N LEU A 141 -32.69 -27.40 -2.96
CA LEU A 141 -32.37 -28.61 -2.23
C LEU A 141 -31.32 -28.31 -1.17
N GLY A 142 -30.28 -27.55 -1.52
CA GLY A 142 -29.23 -27.11 -0.61
C GLY A 142 -29.73 -26.25 0.56
N GLN A 143 -30.68 -25.36 0.30
CA GLN A 143 -31.35 -24.57 1.34
C GLN A 143 -32.18 -25.46 2.27
N LYS A 144 -32.91 -26.42 1.70
CA LYS A 144 -33.70 -27.39 2.47
C LYS A 144 -32.83 -28.32 3.32
N THR A 145 -31.66 -28.72 2.83
CA THR A 145 -30.71 -29.59 3.56
C THR A 145 -29.68 -28.83 4.39
N GLY A 146 -29.74 -27.50 4.42
CA GLY A 146 -28.91 -26.62 5.24
C GLY A 146 -27.47 -26.45 4.76
N ASP A 147 -27.09 -26.90 3.56
CA ASP A 147 -25.78 -26.69 2.92
C ASP A 147 -25.67 -25.37 2.15
N ILE A 148 -26.79 -24.73 1.85
CA ILE A 148 -26.84 -23.38 1.29
C ILE A 148 -27.69 -22.51 2.23
N ARG A 149 -27.30 -21.25 2.40
CA ARG A 149 -28.03 -20.28 3.22
C ARG A 149 -29.41 -20.01 2.65
N ASP A 150 -30.41 -19.94 3.51
CA ASP A 150 -31.82 -19.76 3.15
C ASP A 150 -32.32 -18.32 3.32
N ASP A 151 -31.47 -17.42 3.84
CA ASP A 151 -31.77 -15.99 3.99
C ASP A 151 -31.67 -15.20 2.67
N ILE A 152 -31.10 -15.80 1.62
CA ILE A 152 -31.06 -15.24 0.26
C ILE A 152 -31.97 -16.07 -0.65
N ASP A 153 -32.84 -15.41 -1.41
CA ASP A 153 -33.69 -16.11 -2.38
C ASP A 153 -32.85 -16.87 -3.41
N HIS A 154 -33.25 -18.12 -3.68
CA HIS A 154 -32.56 -19.03 -4.58
C HIS A 154 -32.33 -18.45 -5.99
N TRP A 155 -33.20 -17.59 -6.53
CA TRP A 155 -32.97 -16.98 -7.85
C TRP A 155 -31.87 -15.93 -7.84
N HIS A 156 -31.67 -15.22 -6.72
CA HIS A 156 -30.51 -14.34 -6.58
C HIS A 156 -29.21 -15.15 -6.52
N LEU A 157 -29.23 -16.29 -5.81
CA LEU A 157 -28.09 -17.20 -5.77
C LEU A 157 -27.78 -17.81 -7.16
N VAL A 158 -28.80 -18.22 -7.93
CA VAL A 158 -28.61 -18.63 -9.34
C VAL A 158 -28.00 -17.51 -10.17
N SER A 159 -28.48 -16.27 -10.00
CA SER A 159 -27.99 -15.11 -10.74
C SER A 159 -26.51 -14.82 -10.44
N TYR A 160 -26.10 -14.91 -9.17
CA TYR A 160 -24.69 -14.75 -8.76
C TYR A 160 -23.81 -15.87 -9.33
N LEU A 161 -24.28 -17.11 -9.25
CA LEU A 161 -23.57 -18.27 -9.78
C LEU A 161 -23.35 -18.13 -11.31
N ASN A 162 -24.38 -17.71 -12.04
CA ASN A 162 -24.31 -17.45 -13.48
C ASN A 162 -23.36 -16.30 -13.83
N ALA A 163 -23.38 -15.21 -13.07
CA ALA A 163 -22.48 -14.08 -13.27
C ALA A 163 -21.01 -14.49 -13.09
N ILE A 164 -20.72 -15.30 -12.06
CA ILE A 164 -19.38 -15.85 -11.83
C ILE A 164 -18.96 -16.74 -12.99
N PHE A 165 -19.83 -17.65 -13.43
CA PHE A 165 -19.52 -18.55 -14.55
C PHE A 165 -19.29 -17.79 -15.87
N LEU A 166 -20.09 -16.75 -16.15
CA LEU A 166 -19.93 -15.91 -17.34
C LEU A 166 -18.54 -15.26 -17.40
N ILE A 167 -18.01 -14.79 -16.27
CA ILE A 167 -16.65 -14.24 -16.20
C ILE A 167 -15.61 -15.31 -16.57
N GLN A 168 -15.80 -16.56 -16.12
CA GLN A 168 -14.89 -17.66 -16.47
C GLN A 168 -14.97 -18.02 -17.94
N VAL A 169 -16.18 -18.04 -18.52
CA VAL A 169 -16.39 -18.24 -19.95
C VAL A 169 -15.71 -17.15 -20.77
N CYS A 170 -15.81 -15.87 -20.37
CA CYS A 170 -15.11 -14.78 -21.06
C CYS A 170 -13.59 -14.97 -21.06
N LYS A 171 -12.99 -15.27 -19.89
CA LYS A 171 -11.54 -15.55 -19.78
C LYS A 171 -11.10 -16.72 -20.66
N TRP A 172 -11.92 -17.77 -20.68
CA TRP A 172 -11.67 -18.95 -21.48
C TRP A 172 -11.76 -18.68 -22.99
N LEU A 173 -12.74 -17.88 -23.43
CA LEU A 173 -12.87 -17.45 -24.82
C LEU A 173 -11.75 -16.49 -25.27
N GLU A 174 -11.24 -15.64 -24.37
CA GLU A 174 -10.04 -14.83 -24.58
C GLU A 174 -8.79 -15.71 -24.81
N ALA A 175 -8.69 -16.82 -24.07
CA ALA A 175 -7.64 -17.81 -24.24
C ALA A 175 -7.82 -18.73 -25.47
N GLY A 176 -8.81 -18.46 -26.32
CA GLY A 176 -9.03 -19.17 -27.58
C GLY A 176 -10.05 -20.31 -27.53
N GLY A 177 -10.72 -20.55 -26.39
CA GLY A 177 -11.84 -21.50 -26.31
C GLY A 177 -11.46 -22.98 -26.43
N GLY A 178 -10.24 -23.36 -26.00
CA GLY A 178 -9.76 -24.77 -25.99
C GLY A 178 -10.14 -25.55 -24.72
N PRO A 179 -9.46 -26.65 -24.36
CA PRO A 179 -9.70 -27.32 -23.07
C PRO A 179 -9.32 -26.44 -21.87
N GLY A 180 -10.06 -26.52 -20.76
CA GLY A 180 -9.69 -25.86 -19.49
C GLY A 180 -10.81 -25.02 -18.85
N LEU A 181 -12.01 -24.99 -19.44
CA LEU A 181 -13.14 -24.24 -18.89
C LEU A 181 -13.63 -24.85 -17.58
N TYR A 182 -13.51 -26.18 -17.42
CA TYR A 182 -13.92 -26.85 -16.19
C TYR A 182 -13.12 -26.39 -14.98
N GLU A 183 -11.79 -26.29 -15.11
CA GLU A 183 -10.89 -25.85 -14.04
C GLU A 183 -11.23 -24.43 -13.59
N LEU A 184 -11.51 -23.53 -14.55
CA LEU A 184 -11.95 -22.16 -14.28
C LEU A 184 -13.35 -22.13 -13.63
N ALA A 185 -14.28 -22.95 -14.12
CA ALA A 185 -15.63 -23.05 -13.58
C ALA A 185 -15.62 -23.54 -12.12
N ILE A 186 -14.76 -24.49 -11.77
CA ILE A 186 -14.63 -25.02 -10.41
C ILE A 186 -14.08 -23.97 -9.45
N GLN A 187 -13.12 -23.15 -9.87
CA GLN A 187 -12.67 -22.01 -9.05
C GLN A 187 -13.83 -21.05 -8.77
N GLY A 188 -14.67 -20.78 -9.79
CA GLY A 188 -15.88 -19.99 -9.63
C GLY A 188 -16.91 -20.61 -8.68
N VAL A 189 -17.13 -21.93 -8.76
CA VAL A 189 -18.03 -22.67 -7.87
C VAL A 189 -17.52 -22.64 -6.43
N ASP A 190 -16.22 -22.90 -6.21
CA ASP A 190 -15.65 -22.86 -4.87
C ASP A 190 -15.72 -21.44 -4.28
N PHE A 191 -15.52 -20.39 -5.09
CA PHE A 191 -15.74 -18.99 -4.68
C PHE A 191 -17.21 -18.68 -4.35
N PHE A 192 -18.14 -19.07 -5.22
CA PHE A 192 -19.58 -18.90 -4.99
C PHE A 192 -20.01 -19.56 -3.69
N LEU A 193 -19.53 -20.80 -3.49
CA LEU A 193 -19.88 -21.56 -2.31
C LEU A 193 -19.45 -20.81 -1.06
N ILE A 194 -18.23 -20.27 -0.93
CA ILE A 194 -17.81 -19.51 0.28
C ILE A 194 -18.87 -18.49 0.77
N GLY A 195 -19.55 -17.78 -0.13
CA GLY A 195 -20.59 -16.81 0.22
C GLY A 195 -22.01 -17.38 0.38
N ALA A 196 -22.30 -18.55 -0.21
CA ALA A 196 -23.63 -19.13 -0.33
C ALA A 196 -23.98 -20.17 0.76
N LEU A 197 -23.08 -20.49 1.69
CA LEU A 197 -23.29 -21.54 2.71
C LEU A 197 -24.06 -21.01 3.88
N SER A 198 -24.87 -21.87 4.49
CA SER A 198 -25.51 -21.55 5.77
C SER A 198 -24.45 -21.22 6.83
N THR A 199 -24.76 -20.32 7.76
CA THR A 199 -23.87 -19.92 8.85
C THR A 199 -23.41 -21.09 9.72
N GLU A 200 -24.20 -22.17 9.80
CA GLU A 200 -23.79 -23.44 10.43
C GLU A 200 -22.74 -24.21 9.61
N LYS A 201 -22.75 -24.11 8.26
CA LYS A 201 -21.81 -24.78 7.34
C LYS A 201 -20.72 -23.88 6.73
N ILE A 202 -20.64 -22.60 7.07
CA ILE A 202 -19.38 -21.83 6.95
C ILE A 202 -18.27 -22.55 7.75
N SER A 203 -18.64 -23.32 8.78
CA SER A 203 -17.76 -24.26 9.49
C SER A 203 -17.35 -25.51 8.70
N TYR A 204 -18.08 -25.87 7.63
CA TYR A 204 -17.98 -27.17 6.94
C TYR A 204 -17.36 -27.10 5.54
N LEU A 205 -17.28 -25.92 4.91
CA LEU A 205 -16.71 -25.72 3.57
C LEU A 205 -15.32 -25.09 3.55
N SER A 206 -14.73 -24.87 4.72
CA SER A 206 -13.28 -24.94 4.91
C SER A 206 -12.72 -26.37 4.71
N GLY A 207 -13.56 -27.40 4.54
CA GLY A 207 -13.16 -28.79 4.36
C GLY A 207 -12.87 -29.21 2.91
N GLY A 208 -11.69 -28.87 2.43
CA GLY A 208 -11.07 -29.42 1.22
C GLY A 208 -9.55 -29.32 1.25
N THR A 209 -9.04 -28.46 2.13
CA THR A 209 -7.93 -28.68 3.07
C THR A 209 -8.14 -27.70 4.23
N GLY A 210 -8.68 -28.02 5.40
CA GLY A 210 -9.22 -29.26 5.92
C GLY A 210 -10.23 -28.90 7.03
N MET A 211 -10.32 -29.72 8.07
CA MET A 211 -10.50 -29.14 9.41
C MET A 211 -9.60 -27.89 9.53
N GLU A 212 -9.94 -26.89 10.33
CA GLU A 212 -8.88 -25.99 10.81
C GLU A 212 -7.76 -26.92 11.29
N LYS A 213 -6.65 -26.96 10.54
CA LYS A 213 -5.63 -27.98 10.72
C LYS A 213 -5.05 -27.69 12.11
N TYR A 214 -5.46 -28.47 13.10
CA TYR A 214 -4.99 -28.24 14.47
C TYR A 214 -3.49 -28.50 14.54
N ILE A 215 -2.99 -29.46 13.77
CA ILE A 215 -1.59 -29.89 13.83
C ILE A 215 -0.87 -29.58 12.53
N TYR A 216 0.19 -28.79 12.59
CA TYR A 216 1.14 -28.58 11.50
C TYR A 216 2.48 -29.21 11.85
N TRP A 217 2.96 -30.19 11.09
CA TRP A 217 4.33 -30.67 11.26
C TRP A 217 5.32 -29.57 10.90
N LEU A 218 6.42 -29.41 11.66
CA LEU A 218 7.36 -28.30 11.46
C LEU A 218 7.84 -28.19 10.01
N LYS A 219 8.15 -29.32 9.36
CA LYS A 219 8.60 -29.36 7.95
C LYS A 219 7.57 -28.87 6.93
N GLU A 220 6.28 -28.86 7.30
CA GLU A 220 5.16 -28.46 6.46
C GLU A 220 4.76 -26.98 6.66
N ILE A 221 5.39 -26.27 7.59
CA ILE A 221 5.05 -24.88 7.94
C ILE A 221 5.82 -23.91 7.04
N TYR A 222 5.11 -23.10 6.25
CA TYR A 222 5.66 -22.02 5.42
C TYR A 222 5.29 -20.65 6.01
N GLN A 223 5.98 -19.59 5.56
CA GLN A 223 5.73 -18.21 5.99
C GLN A 223 4.27 -17.75 5.86
N PHE A 224 3.54 -18.19 4.83
CA PHE A 224 2.11 -17.84 4.70
C PHE A 224 1.22 -18.50 5.78
N HIS A 225 1.72 -19.48 6.54
CA HIS A 225 1.02 -20.05 7.69
C HIS A 225 1.21 -19.25 8.98
N THR A 226 2.01 -18.17 9.02
CA THR A 226 2.31 -17.40 10.24
C THR A 226 1.05 -17.02 11.04
N ALA A 227 -0.04 -16.64 10.37
CA ALA A 227 -1.32 -16.32 11.04
C ALA A 227 -1.93 -17.50 11.82
N HIS A 228 -1.61 -18.74 11.44
CA HIS A 228 -2.10 -19.97 12.06
C HIS A 228 -1.14 -20.56 13.08
N VAL A 229 0.17 -20.35 12.95
CA VAL A 229 1.18 -21.04 13.78
C VAL A 229 2.03 -20.09 14.63
N GLY A 230 1.86 -18.77 14.44
CA GLY A 230 2.67 -17.76 15.10
C GLY A 230 4.08 -17.63 14.52
N GLY A 231 4.76 -16.57 14.95
CA GLY A 231 6.07 -16.16 14.42
C GLY A 231 7.16 -17.22 14.58
N LYS A 232 7.36 -17.69 15.81
CA LYS A 232 8.38 -18.69 16.13
C LYS A 232 8.22 -19.99 15.35
N ALA A 233 7.00 -20.53 15.27
CA ALA A 233 6.76 -21.79 14.56
C ALA A 233 6.95 -21.62 13.04
N SER A 234 6.62 -20.44 12.51
CA SER A 234 6.83 -20.10 11.11
C SER A 234 8.32 -20.10 10.76
N ASN A 235 9.12 -19.38 11.55
CA ASN A 235 10.57 -19.33 11.39
C ASN A 235 11.22 -20.71 11.56
N LEU A 236 10.78 -21.47 12.57
CA LEU A 236 11.27 -22.83 12.78
C LEU A 236 10.91 -23.77 11.63
N GLY A 237 9.77 -23.55 10.96
CA GLY A 237 9.34 -24.30 9.79
C GLY A 237 10.26 -24.10 8.58
N ASP A 238 10.73 -22.88 8.34
CA ASP A 238 11.74 -22.59 7.32
C ASP A 238 13.06 -23.32 7.60
N LEU A 239 13.54 -23.25 8.85
CA LEU A 239 14.77 -23.94 9.24
C LEU A 239 14.61 -25.46 9.09
N ALA A 240 13.46 -26.04 9.45
CA ALA A 240 13.25 -27.49 9.46
C ALA A 240 13.32 -28.16 8.08
N ARG A 241 13.21 -27.38 7.00
CA ARG A 241 13.36 -27.87 5.61
C ARG A 241 14.81 -28.04 5.19
N SER A 242 15.71 -27.18 5.68
CA SER A 242 17.06 -27.03 5.13
C SER A 242 18.17 -27.24 6.15
N LEU A 243 17.85 -27.22 7.44
CA LEU A 243 18.79 -27.36 8.54
C LEU A 243 18.34 -28.45 9.52
N PRO A 244 19.26 -28.97 10.36
CA PRO A 244 18.91 -29.92 11.40
C PRO A 244 18.07 -29.22 12.48
N VAL A 245 16.75 -29.35 12.38
CA VAL A 245 15.80 -28.94 13.42
C VAL A 245 15.22 -30.21 14.06
N PRO A 246 15.13 -30.29 15.40
CA PRO A 246 14.51 -31.44 16.05
C PRO A 246 13.07 -31.64 15.56
N PRO A 247 12.63 -32.88 15.28
CA PRO A 247 11.28 -33.16 14.84
C PRO A 247 10.23 -32.65 15.82
N GLY A 248 9.09 -32.20 15.28
CA GLY A 248 8.02 -31.65 16.09
C GLY A 248 6.85 -31.19 15.25
N PHE A 249 5.81 -30.74 15.93
CA PHE A 249 4.62 -30.17 15.32
C PHE A 249 4.16 -28.92 16.09
N CYS A 250 3.33 -28.12 15.45
CA CYS A 250 2.70 -26.95 16.03
C CYS A 250 1.19 -27.18 16.14
N LEU A 251 0.65 -27.03 17.34
CA LEU A 251 -0.77 -26.84 17.59
C LEU A 251 -1.14 -25.41 17.20
N SER A 252 -1.99 -25.27 16.19
CA SER A 252 -2.32 -23.98 15.59
C SER A 252 -3.17 -23.09 16.51
N SER A 253 -3.14 -21.79 16.21
CA SER A 253 -3.95 -20.75 16.85
C SER A 253 -5.46 -20.96 16.67
N ALA A 254 -5.86 -21.80 15.72
CA ALA A 254 -7.24 -22.26 15.56
C ALA A 254 -7.72 -23.09 16.76
N ALA A 255 -6.88 -23.96 17.31
CA ALA A 255 -7.23 -24.73 18.50
C ALA A 255 -7.48 -23.81 19.70
N TYR A 256 -6.65 -22.77 19.87
CA TYR A 256 -6.87 -21.73 20.87
C TYR A 256 -8.18 -20.98 20.63
N ASN A 257 -8.44 -20.57 19.39
CA ASN A 257 -9.66 -19.86 19.00
C ASN A 257 -10.92 -20.69 19.31
N GLN A 258 -10.94 -21.96 18.96
CA GLN A 258 -12.05 -22.86 19.21
C GLN A 258 -12.28 -23.10 20.71
N ASN A 259 -11.22 -23.44 21.46
CA ASN A 259 -11.35 -23.83 22.86
C ASN A 259 -11.56 -22.63 23.80
N ILE A 260 -10.83 -21.52 23.59
CA ILE A 260 -10.85 -20.36 24.51
C ILE A 260 -11.85 -19.30 24.06
N ILE A 261 -11.87 -18.95 22.76
CA ILE A 261 -12.72 -17.85 22.29
C ILE A 261 -14.15 -18.33 22.06
N LEU A 262 -14.33 -19.34 21.19
CA LEU A 262 -15.65 -19.90 20.89
C LEU A 262 -16.22 -20.74 22.03
N GLY A 263 -15.36 -21.39 22.82
CA GLY A 263 -15.73 -22.11 24.05
C GLY A 263 -16.20 -21.21 25.20
N GLY A 264 -16.19 -19.87 25.03
CA GLY A 264 -16.77 -18.92 25.97
C GLY A 264 -15.84 -18.46 27.11
N VAL A 265 -14.66 -19.07 27.28
CA VAL A 265 -13.67 -18.71 28.30
C VAL A 265 -13.20 -17.26 28.14
N HIS A 266 -13.01 -16.80 26.91
CA HIS A 266 -12.62 -15.41 26.63
C HIS A 266 -13.62 -14.39 27.20
N ARG A 267 -14.92 -14.70 27.22
CA ARG A 267 -15.95 -13.81 27.78
C ARG A 267 -15.76 -13.62 29.28
N GLU A 268 -15.45 -14.71 29.99
CA GLU A 268 -15.15 -14.66 31.43
C GLU A 268 -13.88 -13.86 31.70
N ILE A 269 -12.82 -14.08 30.91
CA ILE A 269 -11.58 -13.32 30.99
C ILE A 269 -11.83 -11.81 30.77
N THR A 270 -12.63 -11.45 29.77
CA THR A 270 -12.94 -10.04 29.46
C THR A 270 -13.68 -9.37 30.62
N GLN A 271 -14.59 -10.08 31.29
CA GLN A 271 -15.30 -9.57 32.47
C GLN A 271 -14.40 -9.39 33.68
N LEU A 272 -13.39 -10.26 33.85
CA LEU A 272 -12.40 -10.08 34.91
C LEU A 272 -11.56 -8.82 34.65
N LEU A 273 -11.16 -8.57 33.40
CA LEU A 273 -10.32 -7.43 33.03
C LEU A 273 -11.06 -6.08 33.04
N SER A 274 -12.37 -6.05 32.79
CA SER A 274 -13.14 -4.79 32.75
C SER A 274 -13.19 -4.03 34.09
N ASN A 275 -12.88 -4.71 35.20
CA ASN A 275 -12.98 -4.19 36.56
C ASN A 275 -11.61 -3.94 37.21
N VAL A 276 -10.53 -3.97 36.45
CA VAL A 276 -9.15 -3.95 36.96
C VAL A 276 -8.46 -2.66 36.54
N ASP A 277 -7.82 -2.00 37.51
CA ASP A 277 -6.90 -0.91 37.23
C ASP A 277 -5.60 -1.48 36.66
N ILE A 278 -5.36 -1.25 35.38
CA ILE A 278 -4.21 -1.77 34.64
C ILE A 278 -2.87 -1.20 35.15
N GLU A 279 -2.88 -0.02 35.77
CA GLU A 279 -1.66 0.60 36.33
C GLU A 279 -1.28 -0.03 37.69
N ASN A 280 -2.21 -0.75 38.33
CA ASN A 280 -1.94 -1.45 39.58
C ASN A 280 -1.47 -2.90 39.33
N MET A 281 -0.15 -3.07 39.28
CA MET A 281 0.47 -4.40 39.08
C MET A 281 0.01 -5.48 40.06
N LYS A 282 -0.35 -5.14 41.31
CA LYS A 282 -0.81 -6.14 42.29
C LYS A 282 -2.19 -6.70 41.95
N ASP A 283 -3.10 -5.84 41.49
CA ASP A 283 -4.44 -6.26 41.09
C ASP A 283 -4.36 -7.05 39.79
N LEU A 284 -3.47 -6.64 38.88
CA LEU A 284 -3.22 -7.32 37.63
C LEU A 284 -2.59 -8.71 37.82
N ASP A 285 -1.66 -8.85 38.76
CA ASP A 285 -1.09 -10.15 39.15
C ASP A 285 -2.18 -11.11 39.66
N ALA A 286 -3.05 -10.64 40.57
CA ALA A 286 -4.13 -11.46 41.10
C ALA A 286 -5.15 -11.89 40.02
N VAL A 287 -5.45 -11.00 39.08
CA VAL A 287 -6.37 -11.28 37.96
C VAL A 287 -5.72 -12.22 36.95
N SER A 288 -4.43 -12.01 36.65
CA SER A 288 -3.64 -12.89 35.80
C SER A 288 -3.58 -14.32 36.34
N GLU A 289 -3.37 -14.48 37.65
CA GLU A 289 -3.38 -15.79 38.31
C GLU A 289 -4.75 -16.48 38.18
N ARG A 290 -5.84 -15.72 38.37
CA ARG A 290 -7.20 -16.23 38.21
C ARG A 290 -7.52 -16.63 36.77
N ILE A 291 -7.11 -15.83 35.78
CA ILE A 291 -7.27 -16.16 34.36
C ILE A 291 -6.49 -17.44 34.02
N SER A 292 -5.26 -17.56 34.53
CA SER A 292 -4.43 -18.74 34.31
C SER A 292 -5.09 -20.00 34.87
N GLN A 293 -5.67 -19.93 36.07
CA GLN A 293 -6.44 -21.03 36.67
C GLN A 293 -7.65 -21.43 35.81
N ILE A 294 -8.41 -20.47 35.28
CA ILE A 294 -9.57 -20.73 34.40
C ILE A 294 -9.12 -21.48 33.14
N ILE A 295 -8.07 -20.99 32.47
CA ILE A 295 -7.54 -21.63 31.25
C ILE A 295 -7.01 -23.03 31.54
N GLU A 296 -6.26 -23.21 32.64
CA GLU A 296 -5.73 -24.51 33.03
C GLU A 296 -6.82 -25.52 33.43
N GLN A 297 -7.95 -25.06 33.97
CA GLN A 297 -9.09 -25.92 34.34
C GLN A 297 -10.05 -26.20 33.17
N THR A 298 -9.96 -25.43 32.08
CA THR A 298 -10.78 -25.63 30.89
C THR A 298 -10.51 -27.01 30.26
N GLU A 299 -11.59 -27.71 29.90
CA GLU A 299 -11.53 -28.98 29.17
C GLU A 299 -11.21 -28.72 27.69
N LEU A 300 -10.29 -29.51 27.13
CA LEU A 300 -10.01 -29.46 25.70
C LEU A 300 -11.20 -30.04 24.94
N LEU A 301 -11.53 -29.44 23.79
CA LEU A 301 -12.54 -30.01 22.91
C LEU A 301 -12.04 -31.39 22.42
N PRO A 302 -12.91 -32.42 22.34
CA PRO A 302 -12.50 -33.79 22.02
C PRO A 302 -11.66 -33.91 20.75
N ASP A 303 -11.97 -33.13 19.71
CA ASP A 303 -11.24 -33.17 18.44
C ASP A 303 -9.82 -32.57 18.57
N ILE A 304 -9.64 -31.52 19.38
CA ILE A 304 -8.34 -30.89 19.64
C ILE A 304 -7.48 -31.84 20.48
N GLU A 305 -8.06 -32.37 21.56
CA GLU A 305 -7.38 -33.34 22.42
C GLU A 305 -6.91 -34.52 21.59
N LYS A 306 -7.81 -35.18 20.86
CA LYS A 306 -7.49 -36.30 19.98
C LYS A 306 -6.37 -35.97 18.99
N ALA A 307 -6.43 -34.81 18.32
CA ALA A 307 -5.41 -34.40 17.36
C ALA A 307 -4.01 -34.26 17.99
N VAL A 308 -3.92 -33.68 19.20
CA VAL A 308 -2.64 -33.56 19.93
C VAL A 308 -2.12 -34.93 20.35
N ILE A 309 -3.00 -35.81 20.85
CA ILE A 309 -2.63 -37.18 21.25
C ILE A 309 -2.10 -37.97 20.06
N GLU A 310 -2.78 -37.94 18.93
CA GLU A 310 -2.39 -38.64 17.71
C GLU A 310 -1.04 -38.13 17.17
N ALA A 311 -0.84 -36.82 17.12
CA ALA A 311 0.40 -36.20 16.69
C ALA A 311 1.58 -36.52 17.64
N TYR A 312 1.35 -36.49 18.94
CA TYR A 312 2.37 -36.84 19.94
C TYR A 312 2.75 -38.32 19.84
N ASN A 313 1.78 -39.22 19.71
CA ASN A 313 2.03 -40.65 19.52
C ASN A 313 2.78 -40.94 18.22
N GLU A 314 2.52 -40.19 17.15
CA GLU A 314 3.29 -40.28 15.90
C GLU A 314 4.74 -39.80 16.10
N LEU A 315 4.94 -38.68 16.78
CA LEU A 315 6.27 -38.09 17.02
C LEU A 315 7.20 -39.05 17.81
N ILE A 316 6.64 -39.79 18.77
CA ILE A 316 7.37 -40.74 19.61
C ILE A 316 7.36 -42.18 19.04
N ARG A 317 6.69 -42.43 17.92
CA ARG A 317 6.53 -43.78 17.36
C ARG A 317 7.89 -44.44 17.13
N GLY A 318 8.08 -45.63 17.70
CA GLY A 318 9.32 -46.41 17.58
C GLY A 318 10.49 -45.90 18.44
N LYS A 319 10.24 -44.95 19.36
CA LYS A 319 11.25 -44.39 20.26
C LYS A 319 10.83 -44.58 21.72
N THR A 320 11.77 -44.89 22.61
CA THR A 320 11.52 -45.07 24.06
C THR A 320 12.16 -43.97 24.87
N GLY A 321 11.43 -43.38 25.83
CA GLY A 321 11.94 -42.32 26.71
C GLY A 321 12.13 -40.96 26.03
N ILE A 322 11.33 -40.66 25.00
CA ILE A 322 11.34 -39.35 24.33
C ILE A 322 10.74 -38.30 25.27
N ARG A 323 11.47 -37.21 25.44
CA ARG A 323 10.98 -35.98 26.07
C ARG A 323 10.76 -34.91 25.02
N VAL A 324 9.80 -34.04 25.26
CA VAL A 324 9.48 -32.91 24.38
C VAL A 324 9.60 -31.58 25.11
N ALA A 325 9.91 -30.53 24.34
CA ALA A 325 9.77 -29.14 24.70
C ALA A 325 8.43 -28.62 24.17
N ILE A 326 7.69 -27.89 25.01
CA ILE A 326 6.46 -27.21 24.64
C ILE A 326 6.72 -25.71 24.71
N ARG A 327 6.61 -25.02 23.57
CA ARG A 327 6.98 -23.60 23.39
C ARG A 327 5.78 -22.82 22.86
N SER A 328 5.51 -21.67 23.44
CA SER A 328 4.52 -20.73 22.94
C SER A 328 4.99 -20.08 21.62
N SER A 329 4.05 -19.84 20.69
CA SER A 329 4.27 -19.14 19.42
C SER A 329 3.06 -18.25 19.14
N ALA A 330 3.12 -16.99 19.58
CA ALA A 330 1.99 -16.08 19.44
C ALA A 330 1.88 -15.53 18.01
N THR A 331 0.64 -15.27 17.58
CA THR A 331 0.33 -14.72 16.24
C THR A 331 0.76 -13.26 16.05
N ALA A 332 0.97 -12.53 17.15
CA ALA A 332 1.41 -11.13 17.17
C ALA A 332 2.85 -10.97 17.69
N GLU A 333 3.62 -12.06 17.78
CA GLU A 333 4.95 -12.07 18.41
C GLU A 333 6.03 -11.30 17.64
N ASP A 334 5.87 -11.21 16.32
CA ASP A 334 6.85 -10.65 15.38
C ASP A 334 6.34 -9.38 14.66
N LEU A 335 5.35 -8.67 15.22
CA LEU A 335 5.03 -7.32 14.73
C LEU A 335 6.21 -6.38 15.06
N GLU A 336 6.63 -5.54 14.10
CA GLU A 336 7.79 -4.64 14.22
C GLU A 336 7.78 -3.79 15.51
N ASP A 337 6.58 -3.40 15.98
CA ASP A 337 6.37 -2.62 17.21
C ASP A 337 6.04 -3.45 18.47
N ALA A 338 5.98 -4.78 18.38
CA ALA A 338 5.52 -5.66 19.46
C ALA A 338 6.39 -6.91 19.66
N SER A 339 7.62 -6.73 20.13
CA SER A 339 8.40 -7.86 20.63
C SER A 339 7.85 -8.33 21.99
N PHE A 340 7.10 -9.44 22.02
CA PHE A 340 6.71 -10.12 23.27
C PHE A 340 7.89 -10.89 23.92
N ALA A 341 9.13 -10.49 23.60
CA ALA A 341 10.35 -11.20 23.93
C ALA A 341 10.49 -11.41 25.44
N GLY A 342 10.75 -12.67 25.83
CA GLY A 342 11.00 -13.06 27.23
C GLY A 342 9.78 -13.08 28.15
N GLN A 343 8.56 -12.92 27.63
CA GLN A 343 7.33 -12.92 28.45
C GLN A 343 6.50 -14.21 28.35
N GLN A 344 6.87 -15.15 27.50
CA GLN A 344 6.08 -16.36 27.25
C GLN A 344 6.82 -17.62 27.72
N GLU A 345 6.07 -18.57 28.27
CA GLU A 345 6.63 -19.73 28.97
C GLU A 345 7.00 -20.87 28.02
N THR A 346 8.17 -21.46 28.26
CA THR A 346 8.65 -22.70 27.63
C THR A 346 8.76 -23.80 28.69
N PHE A 347 8.21 -24.97 28.39
CA PHE A 347 8.26 -26.14 29.28
C PHE A 347 9.14 -27.22 28.68
N LEU A 348 10.22 -27.57 29.37
CA LEU A 348 11.19 -28.57 28.92
C LEU A 348 11.00 -29.91 29.63
N ASN A 349 11.58 -30.98 29.06
CA ASN A 349 11.61 -32.32 29.64
C ASN A 349 10.22 -32.94 29.92
N ILE A 350 9.23 -32.65 29.08
CA ILE A 350 7.88 -33.18 29.26
C ILE A 350 7.75 -34.57 28.63
N GLU A 351 7.16 -35.51 29.37
CA GLU A 351 6.95 -36.89 28.96
C GLU A 351 5.53 -37.32 29.29
N GLY A 352 4.89 -38.04 28.36
CA GLY A 352 3.53 -38.56 28.51
C GLY A 352 2.44 -37.58 28.08
N THR A 353 1.39 -38.14 27.49
CA THR A 353 0.28 -37.43 26.85
C THR A 353 -0.39 -36.42 27.79
N ASP A 354 -0.73 -36.82 29.01
CA ASP A 354 -1.41 -35.94 29.98
C ASP A 354 -0.56 -34.72 30.35
N ASN A 355 0.75 -34.88 30.44
CA ASN A 355 1.67 -33.79 30.75
C ASN A 355 1.82 -32.84 29.56
N VAL A 356 1.80 -33.35 28.32
CA VAL A 356 1.78 -32.52 27.10
C VAL A 356 0.52 -31.68 27.04
N LEU A 357 -0.67 -32.27 27.24
CA LEU A 357 -1.94 -31.53 27.24
C LEU A 357 -1.99 -30.47 28.34
N ARG A 358 -1.46 -30.78 29.53
CA ARG A 358 -1.34 -29.79 30.62
C ARG A 358 -0.40 -28.65 30.25
N ALA A 359 0.76 -28.95 29.67
CA ALA A 359 1.72 -27.93 29.24
C ALA A 359 1.17 -27.03 28.13
N VAL A 360 0.38 -27.58 27.19
CA VAL A 360 -0.33 -26.78 26.17
C VAL A 360 -1.24 -25.73 26.81
N LYS A 361 -2.05 -26.12 27.80
CA LYS A 361 -2.92 -25.19 28.52
C LYS A 361 -2.14 -24.12 29.28
N LYS A 362 -0.98 -24.49 29.85
CA LYS A 362 -0.09 -23.51 30.48
C LYS A 362 0.53 -22.53 29.49
N CYS A 363 0.91 -22.97 28.29
CA CYS A 363 1.33 -22.05 27.23
C CYS A 363 0.20 -21.07 26.84
N TRP A 364 -1.05 -21.53 26.77
CA TRP A 364 -2.19 -20.64 26.55
C TRP A 364 -2.42 -19.67 27.70
N ALA A 365 -2.25 -20.11 28.95
CA ALA A 365 -2.31 -19.25 30.13
C ALA A 365 -1.20 -18.18 30.12
N SER A 366 0.00 -18.49 29.62
CA SER A 366 1.12 -17.54 29.53
C SER A 366 0.83 -16.31 28.64
N LEU A 367 -0.17 -16.39 27.76
CA LEU A 367 -0.66 -15.21 27.03
C LEU A 367 -1.26 -14.16 27.98
N TRP A 368 -1.70 -14.55 29.17
CA TRP A 368 -2.42 -13.75 30.15
C TRP A 368 -1.59 -13.45 31.41
N THR A 369 -0.26 -13.47 31.32
CA THR A 369 0.58 -12.94 32.41
C THR A 369 0.31 -11.45 32.63
N ALA A 370 0.49 -10.94 33.84
CA ALA A 370 0.26 -9.54 34.16
C ALA A 370 1.06 -8.60 33.23
N ARG A 371 2.32 -8.94 32.95
CA ARG A 371 3.18 -8.20 32.01
C ARG A 371 2.60 -8.19 30.59
N ALA A 372 2.12 -9.33 30.10
CA ALA A 372 1.57 -9.44 28.75
C ALA A 372 0.24 -8.69 28.61
N ILE A 373 -0.61 -8.71 29.64
CA ILE A 373 -1.86 -7.95 29.68
C ILE A 373 -1.55 -6.44 29.69
N HIS A 374 -0.71 -5.98 30.62
CA HIS A 374 -0.31 -4.58 30.73
C HIS A 374 0.24 -4.04 29.41
N TYR A 375 1.17 -4.78 28.80
CA TYR A 375 1.78 -4.41 27.52
C TYR A 375 0.75 -4.23 26.40
N ARG A 376 -0.17 -5.20 26.24
CA ARG A 376 -1.20 -5.14 25.20
C ARG A 376 -2.13 -3.95 25.40
N THR A 377 -2.53 -3.67 26.64
CA THR A 377 -3.43 -2.55 26.92
C THR A 377 -2.75 -1.21 26.66
N LEU A 378 -1.49 -1.04 27.06
CA LEU A 378 -0.72 0.20 26.82
C LEU A 378 -0.54 0.48 25.33
N LYS A 379 -0.34 -0.56 24.52
CA LYS A 379 -0.21 -0.46 23.06
C LYS A 379 -1.55 -0.42 22.31
N GLY A 380 -2.68 -0.52 23.01
CA GLY A 380 -4.02 -0.50 22.40
C GLY A 380 -4.36 -1.75 21.59
N PHE A 381 -3.71 -2.89 21.86
CA PHE A 381 -4.03 -4.16 21.21
C PHE A 381 -5.28 -4.79 21.83
N GLU A 382 -6.28 -5.08 20.99
CA GLU A 382 -7.45 -5.85 21.41
C GLU A 382 -7.05 -7.27 21.82
N HIS A 383 -7.38 -7.67 23.06
CA HIS A 383 -6.98 -8.97 23.61
C HIS A 383 -7.56 -10.16 22.83
N SER A 384 -8.73 -9.99 22.19
CA SER A 384 -9.41 -11.04 21.42
C SER A 384 -8.68 -11.41 20.12
N LEU A 385 -7.87 -10.48 19.59
CA LEU A 385 -7.18 -10.66 18.32
C LEU A 385 -5.86 -11.41 18.47
N VAL A 386 -5.27 -11.42 19.67
CA VAL A 386 -4.01 -12.11 19.92
C VAL A 386 -4.29 -13.57 20.25
N LYS A 387 -3.86 -14.47 19.37
CA LYS A 387 -4.03 -15.92 19.51
C LYS A 387 -2.68 -16.60 19.74
N MET A 388 -2.72 -17.73 20.45
CA MET A 388 -1.53 -18.51 20.78
C MET A 388 -1.51 -19.85 20.05
N ALA A 389 -0.46 -20.10 19.28
CA ALA A 389 -0.09 -21.43 18.82
C ALA A 389 0.96 -22.04 19.77
N VAL A 390 1.14 -23.35 19.73
CA VAL A 390 2.04 -24.07 20.64
C VAL A 390 2.88 -25.08 19.87
N ILE A 391 4.21 -24.96 19.95
CA ILE A 391 5.16 -25.88 19.34
C ILE A 391 5.43 -27.03 20.33
N ILE A 392 5.32 -28.27 19.86
CA ILE A 392 5.71 -29.49 20.58
C ILE A 392 6.88 -30.10 19.79
N GLN A 393 8.07 -30.06 20.38
CA GLN A 393 9.32 -30.42 19.70
C GLN A 393 10.12 -31.44 20.51
N GLU A 394 10.73 -32.41 19.85
CA GLU A 394 11.62 -33.39 20.49
C GLU A 394 12.80 -32.70 21.19
N MET A 395 13.07 -33.08 22.44
CA MET A 395 14.22 -32.60 23.19
C MET A 395 15.52 -33.19 22.63
N VAL A 396 16.48 -32.32 22.31
CA VAL A 396 17.85 -32.74 22.00
C VAL A 396 18.57 -33.06 23.32
N PRO A 397 19.21 -34.24 23.47
CA PRO A 397 20.07 -34.52 24.61
C PRO A 397 21.39 -33.76 24.44
N ALA A 398 21.32 -32.44 24.59
CA ALA A 398 22.39 -31.52 24.28
C ALA A 398 23.61 -31.73 25.21
N THR A 399 24.78 -31.90 24.61
CA THR A 399 26.07 -31.86 25.31
C THR A 399 26.54 -30.42 25.54
N ALA A 400 26.17 -29.53 24.61
CA ALA A 400 26.29 -28.09 24.72
C ALA A 400 25.08 -27.42 24.06
N ALA A 401 24.74 -26.22 24.47
CA ALA A 401 23.69 -25.42 23.85
C ALA A 401 24.00 -23.94 24.04
N GLY A 402 23.32 -23.06 23.30
CA GLY A 402 23.60 -21.65 23.40
C GLY A 402 22.80 -20.79 22.44
N VAL A 403 23.24 -19.53 22.36
CA VAL A 403 22.65 -18.49 21.52
C VAL A 403 23.72 -17.92 20.61
N MET A 404 23.35 -17.59 19.37
CA MET A 404 24.19 -16.93 18.39
C MET A 404 23.48 -15.70 17.86
N PHE A 405 24.13 -14.55 17.98
CA PHE A 405 23.73 -13.32 17.33
C PHE A 405 24.62 -13.07 16.12
N THR A 406 24.01 -12.89 14.97
CA THR A 406 24.73 -12.65 13.71
C THR A 406 25.17 -11.19 13.53
N ALA A 407 24.74 -10.29 14.42
CA ALA A 407 25.38 -9.02 14.73
C ALA A 407 25.67 -8.99 16.24
N ASN A 408 26.60 -8.16 16.71
CA ASN A 408 26.97 -8.11 18.10
C ASN A 408 26.11 -7.06 18.85
N PRO A 409 25.10 -7.47 19.65
CA PRO A 409 24.19 -6.53 20.31
C PRO A 409 24.85 -5.77 21.47
N VAL A 410 26.04 -6.17 21.92
CA VAL A 410 26.72 -5.54 23.08
C VAL A 410 27.43 -4.26 22.66
N ASN A 411 27.95 -4.21 21.43
CA ASN A 411 28.69 -3.07 20.88
C ASN A 411 28.07 -2.51 19.59
N ASP A 412 26.88 -2.98 19.22
CA ASP A 412 26.14 -2.61 18.00
C ASP A 412 26.89 -2.87 16.68
N SER A 413 27.86 -3.79 16.69
CA SER A 413 28.66 -4.11 15.50
C SER A 413 27.96 -5.11 14.58
N ARG A 414 27.69 -4.68 13.35
CA ARG A 414 27.08 -5.49 12.27
C ARG A 414 28.08 -6.47 11.61
N GLU A 415 29.37 -6.23 11.83
CA GLU A 415 30.50 -7.01 11.29
C GLU A 415 30.94 -8.16 12.20
N GLU A 416 30.32 -8.30 13.38
CA GLU A 416 30.69 -9.28 14.40
C GLU A 416 29.55 -10.25 14.71
N ILE A 417 29.85 -11.54 14.69
CA ILE A 417 28.98 -12.60 15.19
C ILE A 417 29.38 -12.88 16.64
N ARG A 418 28.40 -12.94 17.53
CA ARG A 418 28.59 -13.24 18.94
C ARG A 418 27.90 -14.54 19.32
N ILE A 419 28.65 -15.51 19.83
CA ILE A 419 28.15 -16.83 20.24
C ILE A 419 28.36 -17.00 21.73
N GLU A 420 27.31 -17.42 22.44
CA GLU A 420 27.38 -17.85 23.83
C GLU A 420 27.07 -19.35 23.93
N ALA A 421 27.80 -20.09 24.77
CA ALA A 421 27.63 -21.52 24.93
C ALA A 421 27.66 -21.97 26.40
N VAL A 422 26.80 -22.92 26.77
CA VAL A 422 26.77 -23.62 28.07
C VAL A 422 26.84 -25.13 27.86
N ARG A 423 27.29 -25.86 28.89
CA ARG A 423 27.25 -27.33 28.91
C ARG A 423 25.84 -27.79 29.27
N GLY A 424 25.29 -28.75 28.53
CA GLY A 424 23.93 -29.24 28.76
C GLY A 424 22.85 -28.39 28.06
N LEU A 425 21.75 -28.12 28.76
CA LEU A 425 20.56 -27.46 28.20
C LEU A 425 20.71 -25.93 28.17
N GLY A 426 20.24 -25.30 27.09
CA GLY A 426 20.38 -23.86 26.86
C GLY A 426 19.51 -22.96 27.75
N GLU A 427 18.47 -23.49 28.39
CA GLU A 427 17.56 -22.73 29.27
C GLU A 427 18.31 -21.96 30.37
N GLN A 428 19.37 -22.58 30.92
CA GLN A 428 20.19 -22.00 31.99
C GLN A 428 20.94 -20.73 31.55
N LEU A 429 21.18 -20.58 30.25
CA LEU A 429 21.78 -19.39 29.67
C LEU A 429 20.72 -18.31 29.45
N VAL A 430 19.57 -18.69 28.87
CA VAL A 430 18.47 -17.77 28.57
C VAL A 430 17.85 -17.18 29.84
N SER A 431 17.77 -17.95 30.93
CA SER A 431 17.30 -17.50 32.24
C SER A 431 18.34 -16.66 33.01
N GLY A 432 19.60 -16.62 32.54
CA GLY A 432 20.70 -15.92 33.21
C GLY A 432 21.25 -16.62 34.47
N GLU A 433 20.89 -17.90 34.69
CA GLU A 433 21.32 -18.66 35.87
C GLU A 433 22.80 -19.08 35.81
N VAL A 434 23.36 -19.26 34.61
CA VAL A 434 24.74 -19.74 34.40
C VAL A 434 25.49 -18.85 33.41
N ALA A 435 26.74 -18.50 33.75
CA ALA A 435 27.66 -17.82 32.84
C ALA A 435 28.26 -18.82 31.81
N GLY A 436 27.94 -18.62 30.53
CA GLY A 436 28.48 -19.40 29.42
C GLY A 436 29.84 -18.90 28.91
N ASP A 437 30.49 -19.73 28.09
CA ASP A 437 31.61 -19.29 27.26
C ASP A 437 31.11 -18.29 26.22
N VAL A 438 31.87 -17.22 25.97
CA VAL A 438 31.54 -16.18 24.98
C VAL A 438 32.61 -16.17 23.89
N TYR A 439 32.18 -16.19 22.65
CA TYR A 439 33.02 -16.16 21.46
C TYR A 439 32.57 -15.02 20.55
N VAL A 440 33.54 -14.26 20.03
CA VAL A 440 33.28 -13.22 19.02
C VAL A 440 34.05 -13.58 17.76
N LEU A 441 33.35 -13.55 16.63
CA LEU A 441 33.89 -13.82 15.31
C LEU A 441 33.65 -12.61 14.41
N ARG A 442 34.63 -12.23 13.60
CA ARG A 442 34.51 -11.15 12.61
C ARG A 442 34.13 -11.73 11.25
N LYS A 443 33.16 -11.10 10.58
CA LYS A 443 32.75 -11.39 9.20
C LYS A 443 33.84 -10.88 8.24
N ASN A 444 34.21 -11.70 7.26
CA ASN A 444 35.05 -11.31 6.13
C ASN A 444 34.42 -11.82 4.83
N ASP A 445 34.84 -11.28 3.67
CA ASP A 445 34.30 -11.61 2.34
C ASP A 445 34.27 -13.11 1.98
N VAL A 446 35.09 -13.95 2.65
CA VAL A 446 35.26 -15.37 2.30
C VAL A 446 35.11 -16.31 3.51
N ASN A 447 35.15 -15.80 4.76
CA ASN A 447 35.15 -16.63 5.97
C ASN A 447 34.79 -15.82 7.24
N VAL A 448 34.84 -16.49 8.40
CA VAL A 448 34.74 -15.87 9.74
C VAL A 448 36.02 -16.12 10.53
N ASP A 449 36.54 -15.07 11.16
CA ASP A 449 37.74 -15.14 12.00
C ASP A 449 37.38 -15.01 13.47
N ILE A 450 37.86 -15.94 14.32
CA ILE A 450 37.65 -15.84 15.77
C ILE A 450 38.54 -14.74 16.32
N VAL A 451 37.94 -13.66 16.84
CA VAL A 451 38.65 -12.48 17.36
C VAL A 451 38.74 -12.48 18.89
N GLU A 452 37.76 -13.08 19.58
CA GLU A 452 37.74 -13.15 21.04
C GLU A 452 37.19 -14.49 21.54
N LYS A 453 37.77 -15.00 22.63
CA LYS A 453 37.26 -16.16 23.38
C LYS A 453 37.35 -15.89 24.88
N LYS A 454 36.23 -16.01 25.57
CA LYS A 454 36.14 -15.91 27.02
C LYS A 454 35.54 -17.18 27.58
N ILE A 455 36.36 -17.97 28.27
CA ILE A 455 35.96 -19.26 28.84
C ILE A 455 35.46 -19.04 30.27
N SER A 456 34.23 -19.45 30.58
CA SER A 456 33.63 -19.21 31.89
C SER A 456 34.21 -20.11 32.97
N ASN A 457 34.52 -21.36 32.62
CA ASN A 457 35.21 -22.30 33.50
C ASN A 457 36.49 -22.86 32.85
N PRO A 458 37.66 -22.23 33.12
CA PRO A 458 38.93 -22.66 32.55
C PRO A 458 39.35 -24.09 32.90
N GLU A 459 38.92 -24.64 34.05
CA GLU A 459 39.29 -26.00 34.47
C GLU A 459 38.61 -27.09 33.63
N LEU A 460 37.40 -26.80 33.13
CA LEU A 460 36.65 -27.70 32.23
C LEU A 460 37.01 -27.50 30.76
N GLY A 461 37.76 -26.44 30.43
CA GLY A 461 38.13 -26.08 29.06
C GLY A 461 36.95 -25.59 28.21
N GLN A 462 37.28 -25.23 26.97
CA GLN A 462 36.36 -24.70 25.96
C GLN A 462 35.19 -25.68 25.69
N ILE A 463 33.96 -25.17 25.63
CA ILE A 463 32.76 -26.01 25.43
C ILE A 463 32.65 -26.52 24.00
N ILE A 464 32.87 -25.65 23.01
CA ILE A 464 32.77 -25.95 21.57
C ILE A 464 34.08 -25.62 20.89
N THR A 465 34.60 -26.51 20.05
CA THR A 465 35.89 -26.33 19.37
C THR A 465 35.87 -25.20 18.34
N ASP A 466 37.06 -24.74 17.95
CA ASP A 466 37.23 -23.70 16.93
C ASP A 466 36.68 -24.09 15.54
N TYR A 467 36.66 -25.38 15.23
CA TYR A 467 36.07 -25.89 14.00
C TYR A 467 34.55 -25.76 14.05
N GLU A 468 33.95 -26.24 15.14
CA GLU A 468 32.50 -26.19 15.38
C GLU A 468 31.97 -24.75 15.49
N LEU A 469 32.74 -23.83 16.09
CA LEU A 469 32.40 -22.40 16.13
C LEU A 469 32.27 -21.80 14.73
N ARG A 470 33.20 -22.14 13.82
CA ARG A 470 33.15 -21.65 12.44
C ARG A 470 31.99 -22.29 11.67
N GLU A 471 31.74 -23.58 11.87
CA GLU A 471 30.59 -24.28 11.28
C GLU A 471 29.26 -23.65 11.70
N LEU A 472 29.12 -23.35 12.99
CA LEU A 472 27.95 -22.68 13.55
C LEU A 472 27.79 -21.27 12.97
N ALA A 473 28.85 -20.47 12.98
CA ALA A 473 28.85 -19.12 12.43
C ALA A 473 28.52 -19.07 10.93
N HIS A 474 29.06 -20.00 10.13
CA HIS A 474 28.71 -20.14 8.72
C HIS A 474 27.24 -20.48 8.53
N THR A 475 26.68 -21.31 9.40
CA THR A 475 25.25 -21.61 9.35
C THR A 475 24.42 -20.39 9.76
N GLY A 476 24.86 -19.62 10.75
CA GLY A 476 24.27 -18.33 11.12
C GLY A 476 24.21 -17.34 9.96
N LEU A 477 25.31 -17.18 9.22
CA LEU A 477 25.35 -16.32 8.03
C LEU A 477 24.41 -16.78 6.91
N LYS A 478 24.20 -18.10 6.75
CA LYS A 478 23.20 -18.61 5.80
C LYS A 478 21.78 -18.27 6.22
N ILE A 479 21.49 -18.32 7.52
CA ILE A 479 20.19 -17.95 8.08
C ILE A 479 19.98 -16.43 7.94
N GLU A 480 20.99 -15.61 8.26
CA GLU A 480 20.99 -14.15 8.06
C GLU A 480 20.70 -13.79 6.59
N LEU A 481 21.41 -14.43 5.64
CA LEU A 481 21.21 -14.21 4.21
C LEU A 481 19.79 -14.60 3.74
N TYR A 482 19.23 -15.67 4.30
CA TYR A 482 17.88 -16.12 3.94
C TYR A 482 16.79 -15.15 4.41
N TYR A 483 16.94 -14.57 5.60
CA TYR A 483 15.99 -13.63 6.19
C TYR A 483 16.26 -12.15 5.84
N GLU A 484 17.36 -11.87 5.15
CA GLU A 484 17.81 -10.51 4.79
C GLU A 484 17.90 -9.54 6.00
N ASN A 485 18.12 -10.10 7.20
CA ASN A 485 18.16 -9.38 8.47
C ASN A 485 19.06 -10.10 9.46
N PHE A 486 19.70 -9.36 10.38
CA PHE A 486 20.46 -9.96 11.47
C PHE A 486 19.55 -10.79 12.37
N GLN A 487 20.00 -12.01 12.67
CA GLN A 487 19.28 -13.03 13.43
C GLN A 487 19.90 -13.31 14.80
N ASP A 488 19.02 -13.56 15.76
CA ASP A 488 19.25 -14.20 17.05
C ASP A 488 18.78 -15.67 16.96
N ILE A 489 19.70 -16.60 17.15
CA ILE A 489 19.54 -18.03 16.87
C ILE A 489 19.84 -18.86 18.11
N GLU A 490 18.88 -19.68 18.53
CA GLU A 490 19.09 -20.69 19.57
C GLU A 490 19.54 -22.02 18.96
N TRP A 491 20.56 -22.64 19.55
CA TRP A 491 21.12 -23.88 19.05
C TRP A 491 21.46 -24.87 20.18
N ALA A 492 21.47 -26.15 19.83
CA ALA A 492 21.95 -27.25 20.66
C ALA A 492 22.97 -28.08 19.88
N TYR A 493 23.87 -28.72 20.60
CA TYR A 493 24.94 -29.53 20.04
C TYR A 493 24.97 -30.91 20.71
N ASN A 494 24.90 -31.95 19.87
CA ASN A 494 24.96 -33.33 20.34
C ASN A 494 25.63 -34.21 19.28
N ARG A 495 26.62 -35.01 19.71
CA ARG A 495 27.32 -36.03 18.90
C ARG A 495 27.82 -35.53 17.53
N GLY A 496 28.48 -34.38 17.46
CA GLY A 496 29.05 -33.89 16.20
C GLY A 496 28.10 -33.07 15.34
N GLN A 497 26.90 -32.73 15.83
CA GLN A 497 25.88 -32.06 15.04
C GLN A 497 25.20 -30.93 15.81
N PHE A 498 25.07 -29.78 15.14
CA PHE A 498 24.24 -28.67 15.58
C PHE A 498 22.77 -28.88 15.22
N TYR A 499 21.90 -28.57 16.17
CA TYR A 499 20.45 -28.53 16.03
C TYR A 499 19.99 -27.10 16.26
N PHE A 500 19.17 -26.56 15.37
CA PHE A 500 18.64 -25.20 15.47
C PHE A 500 17.25 -25.25 16.10
N LEU A 501 17.07 -24.49 17.18
CA LEU A 501 15.88 -24.56 18.03
C LEU A 501 14.95 -23.37 17.80
N GLN A 502 15.50 -22.21 17.42
CA GLN A 502 14.75 -20.99 17.14
C GLN A 502 15.60 -20.01 16.31
N THR A 503 14.94 -19.14 15.53
CA THR A 503 15.55 -17.94 14.94
C THR A 503 14.56 -16.78 14.98
N ARG A 504 15.06 -15.56 15.16
CA ARG A 504 14.29 -14.32 15.14
C ARG A 504 15.16 -13.13 14.73
N PRO A 505 14.59 -12.04 14.17
CA PRO A 505 15.35 -10.83 13.88
C PRO A 505 15.86 -10.15 15.16
N ILE A 506 17.05 -9.56 15.11
CA ILE A 506 17.59 -8.71 16.18
C ILE A 506 16.96 -7.31 16.05
N THR A 507 16.06 -6.96 16.97
CA THR A 507 15.36 -5.67 16.96
C THR A 507 16.01 -4.60 17.85
N THR A 508 17.04 -4.98 18.62
CA THR A 508 17.70 -4.09 19.59
C THR A 508 18.92 -3.38 19.04
N LEU A 509 19.33 -3.66 17.79
CA LEU A 509 20.40 -2.92 17.16
C LEU A 509 19.96 -1.46 17.04
N GLY A 510 20.84 -0.53 17.37
CA GLY A 510 20.56 0.88 17.16
C GLY A 510 20.28 1.13 15.68
N ASP A 511 19.37 2.05 15.38
CA ASP A 511 19.35 2.68 14.04
C ASP A 511 20.80 3.05 13.72
N GLU A 512 21.24 2.72 12.50
CA GLU A 512 22.60 3.02 12.08
C GLU A 512 22.86 4.50 12.42
N ALA A 513 23.74 4.77 13.39
CA ALA A 513 24.02 6.15 13.78
C ALA A 513 24.69 6.81 12.58
N LEU A 514 23.87 7.48 11.78
CA LEU A 514 24.31 8.06 10.52
C LEU A 514 25.39 9.08 10.87
N PRO A 515 26.61 8.95 10.33
CA PRO A 515 27.70 9.83 10.70
C PRO A 515 27.28 11.28 10.41
N ASP A 516 27.39 12.13 11.43
CA ASP A 516 27.14 13.56 11.30
C ASP A 516 27.89 14.12 10.09
N ILE A 517 27.23 14.98 9.30
CA ILE A 517 27.89 15.69 8.22
C ILE A 517 28.96 16.59 8.85
N ASP A 518 30.23 16.28 8.61
CA ASP A 518 31.35 17.14 8.98
C ASP A 518 31.29 18.46 8.20
N THR A 519 30.59 19.44 8.77
CA THR A 519 30.36 20.75 8.16
C THR A 519 31.66 21.55 7.96
N GLU A 520 32.75 21.19 8.64
CA GLU A 520 34.05 21.84 8.49
C GLU A 520 34.73 21.48 7.17
N LYS A 521 34.46 20.27 6.64
CA LYS A 521 34.95 19.83 5.31
C LYS A 521 34.19 20.47 4.14
N LEU A 522 33.09 21.17 4.40
CA LEU A 522 32.27 21.81 3.37
C LEU A 522 32.79 23.19 2.96
N ASN A 523 32.85 23.43 1.66
CA ASN A 523 33.20 24.76 1.14
C ASN A 523 32.05 25.77 1.39
N LYS A 524 32.36 27.08 1.29
CA LYS A 524 31.40 28.15 1.59
C LYS A 524 30.09 28.03 0.80
N LEU A 525 30.16 27.68 -0.48
CA LEU A 525 28.98 27.57 -1.34
C LEU A 525 28.12 26.36 -0.97
N GLN A 526 28.74 25.23 -0.58
CA GLN A 526 28.00 24.07 -0.07
C GLN A 526 27.25 24.42 1.23
N ARG A 527 27.88 25.13 2.16
CA ARG A 527 27.24 25.59 3.40
C ARG A 527 26.07 26.56 3.14
N GLU A 528 26.23 27.48 2.19
CA GLU A 528 25.13 28.36 1.75
C GLU A 528 23.96 27.58 1.14
N VAL A 529 24.24 26.55 0.34
CA VAL A 529 23.19 25.67 -0.22
C VAL A 529 22.49 24.89 0.89
N MET A 530 23.21 24.32 1.86
CA MET A 530 22.61 23.62 2.99
C MET A 530 21.73 24.53 3.85
N GLY A 531 22.16 25.77 4.11
CA GLY A 531 21.32 26.73 4.83
C GLY A 531 20.02 27.06 4.10
N TRP A 532 20.07 27.17 2.76
CA TRP A 532 18.87 27.36 1.94
C TRP A 532 17.97 26.12 1.93
N VAL A 533 18.56 24.92 1.91
CA VAL A 533 17.83 23.65 2.01
C VAL A 533 17.09 23.59 3.34
N ALA A 534 17.77 23.84 4.46
CA ALA A 534 17.16 23.82 5.78
C ALA A 534 16.05 24.87 5.96
N GLU A 535 16.18 26.06 5.36
CA GLU A 535 15.12 27.07 5.37
C GLU A 535 13.87 26.62 4.60
N ARG A 536 14.04 25.84 3.54
CA ARG A 536 12.97 25.47 2.60
C ARG A 536 12.36 24.10 2.86
N PHE A 537 13.07 23.28 3.61
CA PHE A 537 12.66 21.95 4.08
C PHE A 537 12.97 21.88 5.57
N PRO A 538 12.17 22.56 6.41
CA PRO A 538 12.38 22.58 7.86
C PRO A 538 12.05 21.22 8.52
N GLU A 539 11.27 20.38 7.83
CA GLU A 539 10.89 19.05 8.26
C GLU A 539 11.40 18.01 7.24
N PRO A 540 11.66 16.76 7.65
CA PRO A 540 11.96 15.66 6.74
C PRO A 540 10.84 15.48 5.70
N ILE A 541 11.23 15.13 4.48
CA ILE A 541 10.29 14.84 3.41
C ILE A 541 9.84 13.37 3.48
N TYR A 542 8.69 13.07 2.89
CA TYR A 542 8.27 11.68 2.72
C TYR A 542 9.10 10.97 1.63
N PRO A 543 9.23 9.64 1.66
CA PRO A 543 10.04 8.91 0.67
C PRO A 543 9.65 9.19 -0.79
N VAL A 544 8.35 9.29 -1.08
CA VAL A 544 7.84 9.60 -2.43
C VAL A 544 8.26 10.99 -2.91
N ASP A 545 8.48 11.92 -1.98
CA ASP A 545 8.91 13.29 -2.28
C ASP A 545 10.41 13.34 -2.63
N GLY A 546 11.20 12.38 -2.16
CA GLY A 546 12.63 12.23 -2.46
C GLY A 546 12.91 12.19 -3.95
N VAL A 547 12.04 11.54 -4.73
CA VAL A 547 12.13 11.49 -6.20
C VAL A 547 12.05 12.90 -6.82
N ILE A 548 11.08 13.71 -6.36
CA ILE A 548 10.90 15.08 -6.86
C ILE A 548 12.05 15.98 -6.42
N VAL A 549 12.50 15.85 -5.17
CA VAL A 549 13.63 16.62 -4.63
C VAL A 549 14.91 16.32 -5.43
N LYS A 550 15.19 15.05 -5.68
CA LYS A 550 16.33 14.63 -6.50
C LYS A 550 16.28 15.23 -7.91
N LEU A 551 15.15 15.08 -8.62
CA LEU A 551 14.96 15.67 -9.95
C LEU A 551 15.15 17.19 -9.93
N LEU A 552 14.64 17.86 -8.89
CA LEU A 552 14.74 19.30 -8.76
C LEU A 552 16.18 19.79 -8.65
N PHE A 553 16.97 19.15 -7.80
CA PHE A 553 18.38 19.51 -7.62
C PHE A 553 19.25 19.06 -8.79
N MET A 554 19.00 17.89 -9.38
CA MET A 554 19.67 17.45 -10.61
C MET A 554 19.47 18.47 -11.73
N ALA A 555 18.21 18.85 -11.99
CA ALA A 555 17.88 19.86 -13.00
C ALA A 555 18.51 21.23 -12.69
N GLN A 556 18.56 21.63 -11.42
CA GLN A 556 19.25 22.85 -11.00
C GLN A 556 20.75 22.77 -11.32
N PHE A 557 21.42 21.67 -11.00
CA PHE A 557 22.83 21.47 -11.25
C PHE A 557 23.16 21.38 -12.74
N GLU A 558 22.31 20.72 -13.53
CA GLU A 558 22.40 20.69 -15.00
C GLU A 558 22.29 22.10 -15.59
N ALA A 559 21.31 22.89 -15.14
CA ALA A 559 21.18 24.28 -15.56
C ALA A 559 22.44 25.08 -15.18
N MET A 560 22.96 24.91 -13.97
CA MET A 560 24.23 25.55 -13.57
C MET A 560 25.41 25.12 -14.45
N ALA A 561 25.51 23.85 -14.84
CA ALA A 561 26.54 23.35 -15.73
C ALA A 561 26.46 24.00 -17.12
N LEU A 562 25.25 24.18 -17.67
CA LEU A 562 25.03 24.91 -18.93
C LEU A 562 25.55 26.36 -18.88
N TYR A 563 25.56 26.98 -17.69
CA TYR A 563 26.14 28.30 -17.45
C TYR A 563 27.63 28.30 -17.12
N GLY A 564 28.30 27.17 -17.31
CA GLY A 564 29.75 27.06 -17.18
C GLY A 564 30.23 26.91 -15.74
N TYR A 565 29.38 26.45 -14.82
CA TYR A 565 29.87 25.87 -13.56
C TYR A 565 30.36 24.44 -13.82
N LYS A 566 31.35 24.01 -13.02
CA LYS A 566 31.73 22.59 -12.91
C LYS A 566 31.05 22.04 -11.67
N ILE A 567 30.25 21.00 -11.84
CA ILE A 567 29.54 20.31 -10.77
C ILE A 567 30.20 18.93 -10.60
N ALA A 568 30.61 18.60 -9.38
CA ALA A 568 31.07 17.25 -9.04
C ALA A 568 29.87 16.30 -8.88
N GLU A 569 30.14 15.00 -8.88
CA GLU A 569 29.12 14.00 -8.52
C GLU A 569 28.70 14.15 -7.05
N THR A 570 27.45 13.78 -6.79
CA THR A 570 26.83 13.73 -5.47
C THR A 570 26.20 12.37 -5.30
N ASP A 571 26.36 11.81 -4.11
CA ASP A 571 25.66 10.60 -3.70
C ASP A 571 24.19 10.90 -3.43
N TRP A 572 23.30 10.21 -4.15
CA TRP A 572 21.85 10.33 -4.03
C TRP A 572 21.20 9.23 -3.20
N THR A 573 21.95 8.21 -2.81
CA THR A 573 21.43 6.97 -2.20
C THR A 573 20.54 7.28 -1.00
N ARG A 574 20.95 8.24 -0.17
CA ARG A 574 20.20 8.66 1.03
C ARG A 574 18.91 9.41 0.70
N VAL A 575 18.93 10.25 -0.34
CA VAL A 575 17.72 10.94 -0.81
C VAL A 575 16.73 9.93 -1.41
N ASP A 576 17.25 8.91 -2.11
CA ASP A 576 16.44 7.81 -2.65
C ASP A 576 15.80 6.95 -1.54
N GLN A 577 16.39 6.94 -0.34
CA GLN A 577 15.85 6.30 0.87
C GLN A 577 14.92 7.22 1.69
N GLY A 578 14.56 8.39 1.17
CA GLY A 578 13.71 9.37 1.87
C GLY A 578 14.44 10.21 2.93
N MET A 579 15.76 10.09 3.03
CA MET A 579 16.56 10.77 4.05
C MET A 579 17.02 12.15 3.57
N PHE A 580 16.12 13.13 3.67
CA PHE A 580 16.37 14.53 3.31
C PHE A 580 15.55 15.45 4.23
N PRO A 581 16.10 16.60 4.69
CA PRO A 581 17.34 17.24 4.26
C PRO A 581 18.61 16.86 5.04
N GLU A 582 18.47 16.21 6.20
CA GLU A 582 19.53 16.09 7.23
C GLU A 582 20.85 15.47 6.73
N PHE A 583 20.78 14.57 5.74
CA PHE A 583 21.94 13.83 5.25
C PHE A 583 22.36 14.16 3.82
N PHE A 584 21.78 15.23 3.23
CA PHE A 584 22.12 15.65 1.88
C PHE A 584 23.40 16.48 1.83
N ILE A 585 24.40 15.98 1.09
CA ILE A 585 25.64 16.71 0.83
C ILE A 585 25.59 17.29 -0.59
N PRO A 586 25.43 18.62 -0.75
CA PRO A 586 25.41 19.23 -2.07
C PRO A 586 26.76 19.05 -2.79
N PRO A 587 26.77 18.94 -4.13
CA PRO A 587 27.99 18.71 -4.90
C PRO A 587 28.99 19.84 -4.73
N LYS A 588 30.27 19.55 -4.98
CA LYS A 588 31.27 20.61 -5.10
C LYS A 588 31.03 21.40 -6.39
N ILE A 589 30.62 22.66 -6.24
CA ILE A 589 30.35 23.58 -7.36
C ILE A 589 31.53 24.56 -7.50
N LYS A 590 32.13 24.61 -8.70
CA LYS A 590 33.25 25.53 -9.01
C LYS A 590 32.92 26.40 -10.23
N PRO A 591 33.32 27.69 -10.26
CA PRO A 591 33.19 28.52 -11.45
C PRO A 591 34.10 28.00 -12.57
N GLY A 592 33.58 27.87 -13.80
CA GLY A 592 34.37 27.57 -14.99
C GLY A 592 34.63 28.81 -15.86
N LEU A 593 35.63 28.73 -16.74
CA LEU A 593 36.08 29.84 -17.60
C LEU A 593 34.98 30.37 -18.54
N ARG A 594 34.02 29.52 -18.92
CA ARG A 594 32.90 29.91 -19.80
C ARG A 594 31.98 30.96 -19.17
N ARG A 595 31.99 31.14 -17.85
CA ARG A 595 31.19 32.15 -17.14
C ARG A 595 31.52 33.59 -17.53
N PHE A 596 32.76 33.86 -17.94
CA PHE A 596 33.17 35.20 -18.37
C PHE A 596 32.31 35.70 -19.55
N TRP A 597 31.98 34.82 -20.49
CA TRP A 597 31.20 35.15 -21.68
C TRP A 597 29.73 35.51 -21.38
N LEU A 598 29.19 35.11 -20.23
CA LEU A 598 27.82 35.48 -19.82
C LEU A 598 27.70 36.97 -19.54
N TYR A 599 28.71 37.58 -18.92
CA TYR A 599 28.74 39.02 -18.68
C TYR A 599 28.80 39.82 -19.98
N LEU A 600 29.41 39.26 -21.03
CA LEU A 600 29.47 39.88 -22.36
C LEU A 600 28.14 39.77 -23.14
N ARG A 601 27.25 38.84 -22.75
CA ARG A 601 25.90 38.68 -23.34
C ARG A 601 24.82 39.52 -22.66
N LEU A 602 25.17 40.39 -21.71
CA LEU A 602 24.23 41.20 -20.94
C LEU A 602 23.24 41.99 -21.82
N ASN A 603 23.68 42.49 -22.97
CA ASN A 603 22.79 43.23 -23.88
C ASN A 603 21.69 42.35 -24.51
N LYS A 604 21.92 41.05 -24.69
CA LYS A 604 20.89 40.09 -25.12
C LYS A 604 19.88 39.86 -23.99
N THR A 605 20.37 39.60 -22.78
CA THR A 605 19.53 39.38 -21.58
C THR A 605 18.72 40.63 -21.20
N LEU A 606 19.22 41.84 -21.43
CA LEU A 606 18.46 43.06 -21.18
C LEU A 606 17.35 43.33 -22.20
N LYS A 607 17.33 42.59 -23.32
CA LYS A 607 16.26 42.63 -24.32
C LYS A 607 15.23 41.53 -24.10
N SER A 608 15.53 40.49 -23.33
CA SER A 608 14.59 39.42 -23.02
C SER A 608 13.56 39.85 -21.98
N ASP A 609 12.41 39.18 -22.01
CA ASP A 609 11.31 39.38 -21.07
C ASP A 609 10.97 38.03 -20.44
N PRO A 610 11.66 37.63 -19.35
CA PRO A 610 11.56 36.27 -18.83
C PRO A 610 10.14 35.88 -18.41
N ALA A 611 9.34 36.80 -17.89
CA ALA A 611 7.95 36.51 -17.54
C ALA A 611 7.10 36.19 -18.78
N ARG A 612 7.28 36.95 -19.87
CA ARG A 612 6.56 36.73 -21.13
C ARG A 612 7.06 35.49 -21.86
N GLU A 613 8.36 35.28 -21.88
CA GLU A 613 8.98 34.09 -22.49
C GLU A 613 8.49 32.83 -21.78
N TRP A 614 8.51 32.81 -20.44
CA TRP A 614 7.95 31.70 -19.66
C TRP A 614 6.46 31.48 -19.90
N ALA A 615 5.66 32.54 -20.00
CA ALA A 615 4.23 32.40 -20.30
C ALA A 615 3.96 31.78 -21.69
N GLY A 616 4.89 31.93 -22.64
CA GLY A 616 4.83 31.31 -23.97
C GLY A 616 5.32 29.86 -23.97
N GLU A 617 6.11 29.46 -22.97
CA GLU A 617 6.49 28.07 -22.71
C GLU A 617 5.32 27.39 -21.99
N GLN A 618 4.19 27.19 -22.68
CA GLN A 618 3.10 26.39 -22.13
C GLN A 618 3.59 24.96 -21.92
N VAL A 619 3.85 24.63 -20.66
CA VAL A 619 4.52 23.38 -20.32
C VAL A 619 3.52 22.25 -20.35
N TYR A 620 3.89 21.20 -21.09
CA TYR A 620 3.16 19.95 -21.26
C TYR A 620 2.46 19.46 -19.98
N LEU A 621 3.12 19.58 -18.82
CA LEU A 621 2.54 19.21 -17.53
C LEU A 621 1.28 19.97 -17.14
N LEU A 622 1.19 21.27 -17.45
CA LEU A 622 -0.02 22.06 -17.17
C LEU A 622 -1.17 21.67 -18.11
N ASP A 623 -0.86 21.28 -19.35
CA ASP A 623 -1.84 20.74 -20.29
C ASP A 623 -2.30 19.32 -19.89
N MET A 624 -1.36 18.47 -19.48
CA MET A 624 -1.64 17.15 -18.92
C MET A 624 -2.52 17.25 -17.66
N LEU A 625 -2.17 18.13 -16.73
CA LEU A 625 -2.98 18.40 -15.53
C LEU A 625 -4.42 18.74 -15.90
N LYS A 626 -4.60 19.64 -16.87
CA LYS A 626 -5.93 20.03 -17.37
C LYS A 626 -6.68 18.84 -17.98
N LYS A 627 -6.00 17.99 -18.75
CA LYS A 627 -6.59 16.77 -19.35
C LYS A 627 -6.98 15.73 -18.31
N LEU A 628 -6.14 15.50 -17.30
CA LEU A 628 -6.39 14.51 -16.25
C LEU A 628 -7.55 14.91 -15.33
N LYS A 629 -7.68 16.19 -14.97
CA LYS A 629 -8.77 16.67 -14.10
C LYS A 629 -10.18 16.40 -14.63
N GLY A 630 -10.35 16.29 -15.95
CA GLY A 630 -11.64 16.05 -16.60
C GLY A 630 -11.87 14.58 -17.00
N ARG A 631 -10.96 13.67 -16.65
CA ARG A 631 -10.97 12.29 -17.12
C ARG A 631 -11.03 11.33 -15.95
N ASP A 632 -11.89 10.33 -16.05
CA ASP A 632 -11.86 9.19 -15.14
C ASP A 632 -10.68 8.28 -15.49
N ILE A 633 -9.57 8.45 -14.78
CA ILE A 633 -8.34 7.67 -14.96
C ILE A 633 -8.46 6.24 -14.43
N SER A 634 -9.46 5.93 -13.60
CA SER A 634 -9.65 4.59 -13.04
C SER A 634 -10.02 3.55 -14.10
N THR A 635 -10.51 4.02 -15.25
CA THR A 635 -10.86 3.21 -16.42
C THR A 635 -9.66 2.81 -17.28
N LEU A 636 -8.49 3.41 -17.05
CA LEU A 636 -7.31 3.15 -17.88
C LEU A 636 -6.58 1.86 -17.48
N PRO A 637 -5.97 1.13 -18.44
CA PRO A 637 -5.05 0.04 -18.13
C PRO A 637 -3.90 0.51 -17.23
N TYR A 638 -3.38 -0.39 -16.39
CA TYR A 638 -2.34 -0.06 -15.40
C TYR A 638 -1.05 0.40 -16.07
N GLU A 639 -0.69 -0.26 -17.16
CA GLU A 639 0.47 0.05 -17.99
C GLU A 639 0.41 1.49 -18.48
N LEU A 640 -0.77 1.95 -18.90
CA LEU A 640 -0.96 3.31 -19.39
C LEU A 640 -0.83 4.34 -18.25
N VAL A 641 -1.29 4.01 -17.04
CA VAL A 641 -1.09 4.88 -15.86
C VAL A 641 0.39 5.02 -15.53
N LEU A 642 1.16 3.92 -15.59
CA LEU A 642 2.61 3.94 -15.38
C LEU A 642 3.37 4.69 -16.50
N GLU A 643 2.91 4.58 -17.74
CA GLU A 643 3.43 5.38 -18.85
C GLU A 643 3.22 6.88 -18.59
N TYR A 644 2.02 7.30 -18.15
CA TYR A 644 1.77 8.70 -17.76
C TYR A 644 2.69 9.17 -16.63
N VAL A 645 2.96 8.34 -15.62
CA VAL A 645 3.89 8.68 -14.54
C VAL A 645 5.29 8.91 -15.10
N THR A 646 5.77 7.98 -15.93
CA THR A 646 7.13 8.05 -16.52
C THR A 646 7.29 9.25 -17.43
N GLU A 647 6.30 9.50 -18.29
CA GLU A 647 6.26 10.65 -19.18
C GLU A 647 6.22 11.97 -18.38
N ALA A 648 5.36 12.05 -17.36
CA ALA A 648 5.26 13.21 -16.49
C ALA A 648 6.60 13.52 -15.79
N LEU A 649 7.32 12.51 -15.28
CA LEU A 649 8.64 12.69 -14.64
C LEU A 649 9.66 13.26 -15.63
N ASN A 650 9.71 12.75 -16.85
CA ASN A 650 10.62 13.26 -17.90
C ASN A 650 10.32 14.72 -18.26
N HIS A 651 9.03 15.06 -18.43
CA HIS A 651 8.63 16.43 -18.69
C HIS A 651 8.83 17.36 -17.51
N PHE A 652 8.70 16.86 -16.28
CA PHE A 652 8.98 17.61 -15.07
C PHE A 652 10.46 17.95 -14.95
N HIS A 653 11.35 16.98 -15.20
CA HIS A 653 12.78 17.26 -15.28
C HIS A 653 13.10 18.37 -16.28
N TYR A 654 12.60 18.25 -17.52
CA TYR A 654 12.77 19.27 -18.55
C TYR A 654 12.22 20.64 -18.12
N PHE A 655 11.03 20.66 -17.52
CA PHE A 655 10.38 21.87 -17.04
C PHE A 655 11.23 22.60 -16.00
N ILE A 656 11.77 21.86 -15.03
CA ILE A 656 12.62 22.41 -13.98
C ILE A 656 13.97 22.88 -14.54
N VAL A 657 14.57 22.14 -15.48
CA VAL A 657 15.79 22.58 -16.19
C VAL A 657 15.53 23.92 -16.88
N MET A 658 14.41 24.07 -17.59
CA MET A 658 14.04 25.31 -18.25
C MET A 658 13.80 26.45 -17.26
N ARG A 659 13.11 26.19 -16.14
CA ARG A 659 12.94 27.19 -15.07
C ARG A 659 14.28 27.69 -14.56
N TYR A 660 15.19 26.80 -14.19
CA TYR A 660 16.51 27.18 -13.68
C TYR A 660 17.39 27.81 -14.76
N LYS A 661 17.17 27.46 -16.02
CA LYS A 661 17.79 28.14 -17.16
C LYS A 661 17.40 29.61 -17.18
N TYR A 662 16.11 29.93 -17.27
CA TYR A 662 15.59 31.30 -17.25
C TYR A 662 15.99 32.05 -15.98
N PHE A 663 15.94 31.36 -14.83
CA PHE A 663 16.33 31.93 -13.55
C PHE A 663 17.79 32.38 -13.52
N THR A 664 18.70 31.52 -13.98
CA THR A 664 20.14 31.80 -13.96
C THR A 664 20.52 32.90 -14.95
N GLU A 665 19.91 32.90 -16.15
CA GLU A 665 20.07 33.96 -17.16
C GLU A 665 19.59 35.31 -16.62
N SER A 666 18.41 35.33 -16.02
CA SER A 666 17.69 36.58 -15.69
C SER A 666 18.04 37.15 -14.32
N ARG A 667 18.70 36.39 -13.44
CA ARG A 667 19.18 36.87 -12.14
C ARG A 667 20.33 37.88 -12.27
N ILE A 668 21.12 37.83 -13.34
CA ILE A 668 22.33 38.65 -13.48
C ILE A 668 22.03 40.17 -13.44
N PRO A 669 21.10 40.72 -14.24
CA PRO A 669 20.83 42.16 -14.21
C PRO A 669 20.24 42.64 -12.88
N SER A 670 19.39 41.83 -12.24
CA SER A 670 18.87 42.09 -10.89
C SER A 670 20.00 42.16 -9.84
N ALA A 671 20.97 41.25 -9.88
CA ALA A 671 22.15 41.29 -9.00
C ALA A 671 23.05 42.52 -9.27
N LEU A 672 23.21 42.89 -10.55
CA LEU A 672 23.94 44.10 -10.94
C LEU A 672 23.23 45.37 -10.45
N LEU A 673 21.89 45.42 -10.52
CA LEU A 673 21.09 46.52 -9.99
C LEU A 673 21.33 46.72 -8.49
N LEU A 674 21.26 45.64 -7.70
CA LEU A 674 21.49 45.72 -6.26
C LEU A 674 22.93 46.18 -5.95
N ARG A 675 23.95 45.66 -6.65
CA ARG A 675 25.34 46.11 -6.48
C ARG A 675 25.51 47.59 -6.83
N PHE A 676 24.87 48.04 -7.91
CA PHE A 676 24.88 49.43 -8.32
C PHE A 676 24.24 50.34 -7.27
N LEU A 677 23.09 49.96 -6.73
CA LEU A 677 22.43 50.70 -5.66
C LEU A 677 23.27 50.72 -4.37
N LYS A 678 23.93 49.61 -4.01
CA LYS A 678 24.86 49.56 -2.86
C LYS A 678 26.02 50.54 -3.03
N HIS A 679 26.54 50.69 -4.25
CA HIS A 679 27.57 51.68 -4.53
C HIS A 679 27.06 53.13 -4.38
N LEU A 680 25.83 53.41 -4.82
CA LEU A 680 25.27 54.77 -4.79
C LEU A 680 24.69 55.20 -3.44
N TYR A 681 24.05 54.28 -2.72
CA TYR A 681 23.20 54.57 -1.56
C TYR A 681 23.60 53.82 -0.28
N LYS A 682 24.65 52.99 -0.34
CA LYS A 682 25.19 52.22 0.79
C LYS A 682 24.08 51.47 1.53
N ASP A 683 23.85 51.78 2.80
CA ASP A 683 22.93 51.07 3.69
C ASP A 683 21.46 51.20 3.25
N LYS A 684 21.10 52.28 2.54
CA LYS A 684 19.73 52.48 2.02
C LYS A 684 19.43 51.66 0.76
N ALA A 685 20.43 51.02 0.16
CA ALA A 685 20.29 50.35 -1.13
C ALA A 685 19.29 49.20 -1.14
N VAL A 686 19.22 48.42 -0.05
CA VAL A 686 18.30 47.26 0.03
C VAL A 686 16.84 47.74 0.04
N GLY A 687 16.50 48.71 0.88
CA GLY A 687 15.14 49.26 0.93
C GLY A 687 14.74 49.99 -0.37
N ILE A 688 15.68 50.66 -1.05
CA ILE A 688 15.44 51.25 -2.38
C ILE A 688 15.19 50.14 -3.42
N TYR A 689 16.00 49.09 -3.41
CA TYR A 689 15.84 47.95 -4.32
C TYR A 689 14.48 47.28 -4.16
N GLU A 690 14.06 47.00 -2.92
CA GLU A 690 12.72 46.46 -2.63
C GLU A 690 11.60 47.38 -3.10
N SER A 691 11.74 48.69 -2.87
CA SER A 691 10.76 49.68 -3.32
C SER A 691 10.66 49.73 -4.84
N LEU A 692 11.80 49.65 -5.57
CA LEU A 692 11.82 49.65 -7.04
C LEU A 692 11.11 48.43 -7.63
N LEU A 693 11.17 47.28 -6.96
CA LEU A 693 10.50 46.04 -7.37
C LEU A 693 9.06 45.95 -6.88
N ALA A 694 8.65 46.81 -5.93
CA ALA A 694 7.29 46.80 -5.41
C ALA A 694 6.27 47.09 -6.53
N GLY A 695 5.16 46.33 -6.51
CA GLY A 695 4.06 46.51 -7.46
C GLY A 695 4.29 45.87 -8.84
N SER A 696 5.29 45.01 -9.01
CA SER A 696 5.39 44.17 -10.20
C SER A 696 4.23 43.16 -10.23
N GLU A 697 3.33 43.28 -11.20
CA GLU A 697 2.23 42.33 -11.41
C GLU A 697 2.74 40.89 -11.53
N ASN A 698 2.20 39.99 -10.72
CA ASN A 698 2.54 38.56 -10.67
C ASN A 698 1.37 37.74 -10.10
N ILE A 699 1.46 36.42 -10.20
CA ILE A 699 0.38 35.52 -9.78
C ILE A 699 0.09 35.59 -8.28
N THR A 700 1.12 35.68 -7.43
CA THR A 700 0.96 35.78 -5.97
C THR A 700 0.17 37.02 -5.59
N MET A 701 0.42 38.15 -6.27
CA MET A 701 -0.34 39.39 -6.07
C MET A 701 -1.79 39.27 -6.53
N THR A 702 -2.04 38.57 -7.65
CA THR A 702 -3.39 38.34 -8.16
C THR A 702 -4.21 37.50 -7.17
N ILE A 703 -3.64 36.40 -6.68
CA ILE A 703 -4.29 35.53 -5.67
C ILE A 703 -4.59 36.33 -4.39
N ASN A 704 -3.65 37.14 -3.90
CA ASN A 704 -3.86 37.94 -2.70
C ASN A 704 -4.99 38.97 -2.87
N ARG A 705 -5.14 39.56 -4.06
CA ARG A 705 -6.26 40.47 -4.38
C ARG A 705 -7.59 39.74 -4.38
N GLU A 706 -7.67 38.56 -4.96
CA GLU A 706 -8.90 37.77 -4.99
C GLU A 706 -9.30 37.23 -3.60
N LEU A 707 -8.33 36.84 -2.77
CA LEU A 707 -8.58 36.52 -1.36
C LEU A 707 -9.16 37.70 -0.60
N TYR A 708 -8.67 38.91 -0.89
CA TYR A 708 -9.23 40.13 -0.31
C TYR A 708 -10.65 40.39 -0.79
N GLU A 709 -10.94 40.19 -2.08
CA GLU A 709 -12.30 40.32 -2.63
C GLU A 709 -13.27 39.32 -1.98
N LEU A 710 -12.85 38.08 -1.75
CA LEU A 710 -13.64 37.10 -0.97
C LEU A 710 -13.89 37.58 0.46
N ALA A 711 -12.87 38.09 1.14
CA ALA A 711 -13.04 38.67 2.47
C ALA A 711 -14.00 39.86 2.46
N GLN A 712 -13.96 40.74 1.45
CA GLN A 712 -14.92 41.84 1.32
C GLN A 712 -16.35 41.34 1.10
N LYS A 713 -16.55 40.31 0.27
CA LYS A 713 -17.87 39.66 0.11
C LYS A 713 -18.36 39.13 1.46
N ALA A 714 -17.53 38.44 2.23
CA ALA A 714 -17.88 37.99 3.58
C ALA A 714 -18.28 39.17 4.50
N ARG A 715 -17.60 40.32 4.44
CA ARG A 715 -17.97 41.51 5.25
C ARG A 715 -19.36 42.06 4.92
N THR A 716 -19.85 41.90 3.69
CA THR A 716 -21.17 42.40 3.31
C THR A 716 -22.32 41.63 3.97
N ASN A 717 -22.04 40.44 4.48
CA ASN A 717 -23.00 39.60 5.20
C ASN A 717 -22.53 39.37 6.65
N PRO A 718 -23.14 40.05 7.66
CA PRO A 718 -22.73 39.94 9.05
C PRO A 718 -22.71 38.51 9.60
N ALA A 719 -23.65 37.66 9.16
CA ALA A 719 -23.76 36.30 9.65
C ALA A 719 -22.63 35.40 9.10
N VAL A 720 -22.27 35.56 7.82
CA VAL A 720 -21.11 34.90 7.21
C VAL A 720 -19.80 35.37 7.84
N CYS A 721 -19.65 36.69 8.01
CA CYS A 721 -18.47 37.27 8.65
C CYS A 721 -18.26 36.72 10.06
N GLN A 722 -19.32 36.68 10.87
CA GLN A 722 -19.27 36.17 12.24
C GLN A 722 -18.82 34.70 12.28
N VAL A 723 -19.38 33.84 11.43
CA VAL A 723 -19.02 32.42 11.38
C VAL A 723 -17.54 32.23 11.05
N ILE A 724 -17.00 32.97 10.08
CA ILE A 724 -15.59 32.88 9.67
C ILE A 724 -14.62 33.39 10.75
N THR A 725 -15.01 34.42 11.51
CA THR A 725 -14.13 35.01 12.54
C THR A 725 -14.20 34.32 13.89
N GLU A 726 -15.34 33.74 14.25
CA GLU A 726 -15.57 33.19 15.60
C GLU A 726 -15.45 31.66 15.67
N SER A 727 -15.51 30.95 14.53
CA SER A 727 -15.32 29.50 14.49
C SER A 727 -13.88 29.12 14.21
N LYS A 728 -13.49 27.91 14.66
CA LYS A 728 -12.24 27.29 14.20
C LYS A 728 -12.31 27.03 12.69
N PRO A 729 -11.23 27.26 11.91
CA PRO A 729 -11.25 27.17 10.44
C PRO A 729 -11.82 25.86 9.88
N GLU A 730 -11.58 24.74 10.56
CA GLU A 730 -12.03 23.39 10.16
C GLU A 730 -13.56 23.26 10.20
N ALA A 731 -14.24 24.01 11.06
CA ALA A 731 -15.69 23.96 11.24
C ALA A 731 -16.45 25.03 10.44
N VAL A 732 -15.74 25.96 9.78
CA VAL A 732 -16.35 27.11 9.12
C VAL A 732 -17.20 26.69 7.91
N LEU A 733 -16.69 25.79 7.06
CA LEU A 733 -17.37 25.41 5.81
C LEU A 733 -18.72 24.73 6.08
N GLU A 734 -18.78 23.81 7.05
CA GLU A 734 -20.01 23.14 7.46
C GLU A 734 -21.02 24.14 8.02
N LYS A 735 -20.57 25.05 8.90
CA LYS A 735 -21.45 26.05 9.51
C LYS A 735 -21.97 27.07 8.50
N LEU A 736 -21.17 27.46 7.51
CA LEU A 736 -21.60 28.41 6.49
C LEU A 736 -22.79 27.91 5.67
N ALA A 737 -22.91 26.59 5.46
CA ALA A 737 -24.06 26.02 4.76
C ALA A 737 -25.40 26.25 5.49
N ALA A 738 -25.37 26.46 6.81
CA ALA A 738 -26.55 26.66 7.64
C ALA A 738 -26.93 28.15 7.85
N VAL A 739 -26.16 29.09 7.30
CA VAL A 739 -26.33 30.53 7.56
C VAL A 739 -26.82 31.27 6.31
N SER A 740 -27.71 32.24 6.50
CA SER A 740 -28.24 33.08 5.43
C SER A 740 -27.12 33.76 4.63
N GLY A 741 -27.10 33.53 3.31
CA GLY A 741 -26.07 34.02 2.38
C GLY A 741 -24.72 33.28 2.44
N GLY A 742 -24.64 32.20 3.22
CA GLY A 742 -23.46 31.33 3.24
C GLY A 742 -23.29 30.51 1.95
N GLU A 743 -24.37 30.08 1.29
CA GLU A 743 -24.30 29.39 -0.01
C GLU A 743 -23.62 30.24 -1.09
N ASP A 744 -23.96 31.54 -1.18
CA ASP A 744 -23.32 32.45 -2.14
C ASP A 744 -21.82 32.60 -1.85
N PHE A 745 -21.44 32.76 -0.59
CA PHE A 745 -20.02 32.79 -0.23
C PHE A 745 -19.31 31.48 -0.55
N LEU A 746 -19.91 30.32 -0.22
CA LEU A 746 -19.36 29.00 -0.51
C LEU A 746 -19.17 28.78 -2.01
N GLN A 747 -20.10 29.24 -2.85
CA GLN A 747 -19.97 29.18 -4.30
C GLN A 747 -18.73 29.97 -4.77
N ASN A 748 -18.58 31.22 -4.32
CA ASN A 748 -17.42 32.05 -4.65
C ASN A 748 -16.09 31.45 -4.13
N PHE A 749 -16.14 30.84 -2.94
CA PHE A 749 -14.99 30.16 -2.34
C PHE A 749 -14.59 28.92 -3.14
N HIS A 750 -15.54 28.09 -3.56
CA HIS A 750 -15.28 26.94 -4.42
C HIS A 750 -14.76 27.36 -5.81
N GLU A 751 -15.26 28.45 -6.39
CA GLU A 751 -14.73 29.00 -7.64
C GLU A 751 -13.28 29.51 -7.51
N PHE A 752 -12.94 30.06 -6.34
CA PHE A 752 -11.56 30.44 -6.02
C PHE A 752 -10.66 29.20 -5.90
N LEU A 753 -11.09 28.17 -5.16
CA LEU A 753 -10.35 26.91 -5.05
C LEU A 753 -10.24 26.18 -6.38
N ALA A 754 -11.25 26.24 -7.24
CA ALA A 754 -11.17 25.66 -8.59
C ALA A 754 -10.08 26.32 -9.45
N ARG A 755 -9.82 27.61 -9.23
CA ARG A 755 -8.79 28.37 -9.96
C ARG A 755 -7.39 28.29 -9.32
N TYR A 756 -7.31 28.30 -7.98
CA TYR A 756 -6.06 28.46 -7.25
C TYR A 756 -5.78 27.40 -6.19
N GLY A 757 -6.66 26.42 -6.02
CA GLY A 757 -6.59 25.39 -4.98
C GLY A 757 -5.38 24.46 -5.10
N GLU A 758 -4.74 24.39 -6.27
CA GLU A 758 -3.50 23.64 -6.50
C GLU A 758 -2.28 24.23 -5.78
N ARG A 759 -2.43 25.37 -5.12
CA ARG A 759 -1.35 26.02 -4.37
C ARG A 759 -1.00 25.20 -3.14
N GLU A 760 0.30 25.11 -2.85
CA GLU A 760 0.84 24.45 -1.68
C GLU A 760 0.45 25.13 -0.36
N THR A 761 0.31 24.35 0.70
CA THR A 761 -0.03 24.86 2.05
C THR A 761 1.19 25.41 2.80
N THR A 762 2.37 24.85 2.56
CA THR A 762 3.63 25.24 3.23
C THR A 762 4.65 25.78 2.22
N MET A 763 5.55 26.67 2.70
CA MET A 763 6.60 27.24 1.87
C MET A 763 7.74 26.23 1.65
N GLY A 764 7.62 25.44 0.60
CA GLY A 764 8.65 24.56 0.04
C GLY A 764 8.40 24.39 -1.45
N LEU A 765 9.34 23.82 -2.20
CA LEU A 765 8.93 23.15 -3.44
C LEU A 765 8.30 21.84 -2.93
N GLY A 766 7.02 21.92 -2.58
CA GLY A 766 6.26 20.85 -1.93
C GLY A 766 6.50 19.53 -2.65
N GLY A 767 6.52 18.44 -1.91
CA GLY A 767 6.57 17.12 -2.51
C GLY A 767 5.23 16.71 -3.12
N ILE A 768 5.15 15.50 -3.64
CA ILE A 768 3.90 14.87 -4.11
C ILE A 768 2.92 14.70 -2.92
N ALA A 769 3.46 14.39 -1.73
CA ALA A 769 2.68 14.17 -0.52
C ALA A 769 2.16 15.48 0.11
N SER A 770 2.74 16.63 -0.22
CA SER A 770 2.35 17.92 0.34
C SER A 770 0.88 18.26 0.03
N LEU A 771 0.16 18.72 1.05
CA LEU A 771 -1.23 19.14 0.90
C LEU A 771 -1.32 20.42 0.06
N THR A 772 -2.38 20.53 -0.73
CA THR A 772 -2.76 21.74 -1.45
C THR A 772 -3.91 22.47 -0.73
N TRP A 773 -4.20 23.70 -1.11
CA TRP A 773 -5.38 24.43 -0.64
C TRP A 773 -6.70 23.75 -0.99
N GLN A 774 -6.72 22.87 -2.00
CA GLN A 774 -7.88 22.04 -2.31
C GLN A 774 -8.00 20.84 -1.35
N ASP A 775 -6.88 20.29 -0.88
CA ASP A 775 -6.87 19.22 0.12
C ASP A 775 -7.17 19.74 1.54
N ALA A 776 -6.73 20.98 1.84
CA ALA A 776 -6.84 21.64 3.15
C ALA A 776 -7.45 23.06 3.03
N PRO A 777 -8.75 23.17 2.65
CA PRO A 777 -9.41 24.46 2.41
C PRO A 777 -9.51 25.35 3.67
N GLU A 778 -9.44 24.77 4.86
CA GLU A 778 -9.41 25.46 6.15
C GLU A 778 -8.24 26.46 6.26
N ILE A 779 -7.13 26.21 5.57
CA ILE A 779 -6.00 27.14 5.54
C ILE A 779 -6.38 28.44 4.83
N VAL A 780 -7.13 28.34 3.72
CA VAL A 780 -7.63 29.52 2.99
C VAL A 780 -8.64 30.29 3.84
N ILE A 781 -9.50 29.57 4.58
CA ILE A 781 -10.42 30.18 5.55
C ILE A 781 -9.65 30.94 6.64
N GLY A 782 -8.57 30.36 7.18
CA GLY A 782 -7.71 31.04 8.16
C GLY A 782 -7.12 32.34 7.61
N ILE A 783 -6.67 32.35 6.35
CA ILE A 783 -6.18 33.56 5.67
C ILE A 783 -7.30 34.60 5.55
N ILE A 784 -8.49 34.20 5.11
CA ILE A 784 -9.66 35.10 4.98
C ILE A 784 -10.04 35.68 6.35
N SER A 785 -10.07 34.85 7.41
CA SER A 785 -10.35 35.27 8.78
C SER A 785 -9.33 36.30 9.30
N SER A 786 -8.05 36.11 9.00
CA SER A 786 -7.00 37.10 9.30
C SER A 786 -7.24 38.42 8.56
N ILE A 787 -7.61 38.37 7.28
CA ILE A 787 -7.94 39.58 6.49
C ILE A 787 -9.19 40.29 7.04
N LEU A 788 -10.20 39.55 7.51
CA LEU A 788 -11.43 40.09 8.11
C LEU A 788 -11.17 40.86 9.41
N SER A 789 -10.15 40.44 10.16
CA SER A 789 -9.72 41.06 11.41
C SER A 789 -9.07 42.45 11.24
N GLU A 790 -8.58 42.77 10.04
CA GLU A 790 -8.02 44.08 9.71
C GLU A 790 -9.12 45.10 9.29
N PRO A 791 -8.86 46.42 9.25
CA PRO A 791 -9.81 47.40 8.72
C PRO A 791 -10.07 47.24 7.21
N ALA A 792 -11.31 47.43 6.75
CA ALA A 792 -11.73 47.22 5.35
C ALA A 792 -11.07 48.14 4.29
N GLN A 793 -10.25 49.11 4.68
CA GLN A 793 -9.48 49.97 3.76
C GLN A 793 -7.97 49.66 3.78
N ALA A 794 -7.52 48.75 4.66
CA ALA A 794 -6.10 48.51 4.92
C ALA A 794 -5.36 47.90 3.71
N ALA A 795 -6.00 47.06 2.89
CA ALA A 795 -5.35 46.49 1.71
C ALA A 795 -5.17 47.52 0.59
N ASN A 796 -6.21 48.29 0.27
CA ASN A 796 -6.16 49.36 -0.74
C ASN A 796 -5.09 50.40 -0.36
N ALA A 797 -5.05 50.82 0.91
CA ALA A 797 -4.04 51.74 1.42
C ALA A 797 -2.61 51.16 1.33
N ARG A 798 -2.42 49.86 1.62
CA ARG A 798 -1.12 49.18 1.46
C ARG A 798 -0.67 49.10 0.01
N GLU A 799 -1.58 48.82 -0.92
CA GLU A 799 -1.26 48.76 -2.35
C GLU A 799 -0.92 50.15 -2.92
N GLU A 800 -1.68 51.17 -2.56
CA GLU A 800 -1.41 52.56 -2.94
C GLU A 800 -0.05 53.04 -2.39
N LEU A 801 0.22 52.73 -1.11
CA LEU A 801 1.52 53.02 -0.49
C LEU A 801 2.67 52.30 -1.21
N ARG A 802 2.51 51.04 -1.61
CA ARG A 802 3.52 50.28 -2.37
C ARG A 802 3.79 50.94 -3.73
N ARG A 803 2.74 51.32 -4.47
CA ARG A 803 2.86 52.03 -5.77
C ARG A 803 3.55 53.38 -5.60
N LYS A 804 3.21 54.13 -4.55
CA LYS A 804 3.84 55.41 -4.22
C LYS A 804 5.33 55.24 -3.93
N LYS A 805 5.71 54.31 -3.05
CA LYS A 805 7.12 54.01 -2.73
C LYS A 805 7.92 53.60 -3.97
N ALA A 806 7.33 52.81 -4.87
CA ALA A 806 7.98 52.42 -6.12
C ALA A 806 8.28 53.62 -7.03
N ARG A 807 7.33 54.55 -7.19
CA ARG A 807 7.52 55.79 -7.96
C ARG A 807 8.58 56.68 -7.33
N GLU A 808 8.51 56.92 -6.02
CA GLU A 808 9.48 57.75 -5.29
C GLU A 808 10.90 57.19 -5.39
N ALA A 809 11.07 55.87 -5.29
CA ALA A 809 12.36 55.21 -5.45
C ALA A 809 12.90 55.35 -6.89
N GLU A 810 12.04 55.21 -7.90
CA GLU A 810 12.41 55.35 -9.31
C GLU A 810 12.81 56.80 -9.64
N GLU A 811 12.06 57.78 -9.14
CA GLU A 811 12.38 59.21 -9.26
C GLU A 811 13.70 59.56 -8.57
N MET A 812 13.90 59.07 -7.35
CA MET A 812 15.13 59.30 -6.58
C MET A 812 16.38 58.81 -7.32
N VAL A 813 16.33 57.59 -7.86
CA VAL A 813 17.45 57.02 -8.61
C VAL A 813 17.64 57.75 -9.93
N THR A 814 16.55 58.04 -10.64
CA THR A 814 16.60 58.74 -11.92
C THR A 814 17.14 60.18 -11.79
N ALA A 815 16.76 60.89 -10.74
CA ALA A 815 17.25 62.24 -10.44
C ALA A 815 18.75 62.23 -10.12
N ARG A 816 19.23 61.23 -9.38
CA ARG A 816 20.66 61.06 -9.07
C ARG A 816 21.49 60.81 -10.33
N LEU A 817 20.98 59.99 -11.25
CA LEU A 817 21.64 59.68 -12.53
C LEU A 817 21.62 60.83 -13.52
N SER A 818 20.77 61.83 -13.30
CA SER A 818 20.66 63.02 -14.17
C SER A 818 21.59 64.18 -13.73
N ARG A 819 22.48 63.97 -12.75
CA ARG A 819 23.39 65.00 -12.19
C ARG A 819 24.87 64.61 -12.32
N GLY A 820 25.75 65.61 -12.48
CA GLY A 820 27.20 65.43 -12.46
C GLY A 820 27.74 64.55 -13.58
N ILE A 821 28.84 63.83 -13.34
CA ILE A 821 29.51 62.97 -14.34
C ILE A 821 28.58 61.87 -14.92
N PHE A 822 27.55 61.47 -14.17
CA PHE A 822 26.58 60.47 -14.63
C PHE A 822 25.62 61.00 -15.69
N SER A 823 25.44 62.32 -15.81
CA SER A 823 24.59 62.94 -16.83
C SER A 823 25.18 62.88 -18.26
N ILE A 824 26.50 62.67 -18.37
CA ILE A 824 27.24 62.60 -19.64
C ILE A 824 27.20 61.17 -20.22
N ILE A 825 26.92 60.15 -19.39
CA ILE A 825 26.86 58.73 -19.76
C ILE A 825 25.38 58.30 -19.83
N PRO A 826 24.95 57.42 -20.76
CA PRO A 826 23.55 56.98 -20.86
C PRO A 826 23.07 56.04 -19.74
N LEU A 827 23.54 56.22 -18.50
CA LEU A 827 23.23 55.41 -17.32
C LEU A 827 21.74 55.40 -16.97
N LYS A 828 21.03 56.50 -17.18
CA LYS A 828 19.56 56.57 -16.98
C LYS A 828 18.81 55.61 -17.89
N ARG A 829 19.18 55.53 -19.18
CA ARG A 829 18.58 54.59 -20.14
C ARG A 829 18.92 53.14 -19.80
N LEU A 830 20.17 52.89 -19.39
CA LEU A 830 20.61 51.56 -18.96
C LEU A 830 19.88 51.11 -17.68
N PHE A 831 19.74 52.00 -16.69
CA PHE A 831 18.97 51.75 -15.47
C PHE A 831 17.52 51.38 -15.80
N GLY A 832 16.84 52.12 -16.67
CA GLY A 832 15.47 51.79 -17.08
C GLY A 832 15.33 50.40 -17.70
N LYS A 833 16.30 49.99 -18.54
CA LYS A 833 16.34 48.63 -19.11
C LYS A 833 16.57 47.56 -18.04
N ILE A 834 17.52 47.78 -17.13
CA ILE A 834 17.83 46.86 -16.03
C ILE A 834 16.62 46.74 -15.09
N LEU A 835 15.98 47.85 -14.75
CA LEU A 835 14.80 47.88 -13.87
C LEU A 835 13.61 47.14 -14.51
N LYS A 836 13.34 47.37 -15.79
CA LYS A 836 12.30 46.63 -16.53
C LYS A 836 12.56 45.13 -16.51
N GLN A 837 13.80 44.73 -16.81
CA GLN A 837 14.20 43.32 -16.76
C GLN A 837 14.06 42.75 -15.34
N ALA A 838 14.49 43.48 -14.31
CA ALA A 838 14.42 43.02 -12.93
C ALA A 838 12.98 42.83 -12.44
N ARG A 839 12.06 43.74 -12.83
CA ARG A 839 10.61 43.58 -12.56
C ARG A 839 10.02 42.36 -13.28
N SER A 840 10.37 42.15 -14.55
CA SER A 840 9.95 40.94 -15.28
C SER A 840 10.55 39.66 -14.66
N PHE A 841 11.80 39.69 -14.22
CA PHE A 841 12.43 38.57 -13.52
C PHE A 841 11.74 38.23 -12.19
N THR A 842 11.31 39.24 -11.42
CA THR A 842 10.49 39.03 -10.22
C THR A 842 9.18 38.34 -10.57
N ALA A 843 8.46 38.83 -11.60
CA ALA A 843 7.21 38.21 -12.03
C ALA A 843 7.42 36.76 -12.50
N PHE A 844 8.46 36.50 -13.29
CA PHE A 844 8.87 35.15 -13.69
C PHE A 844 9.11 34.24 -12.48
N ARG A 845 9.84 34.71 -11.46
CA ARG A 845 10.17 33.89 -10.28
C ARG A 845 8.93 33.43 -9.54
N GLU A 846 7.97 34.33 -9.33
CA GLU A 846 6.70 34.02 -8.66
C GLU A 846 5.82 33.11 -9.53
N ASN A 847 5.63 33.46 -10.81
CA ASN A 847 4.80 32.69 -11.74
C ASN A 847 5.35 31.28 -11.96
N SER A 848 6.64 31.14 -12.24
CA SER A 848 7.27 29.83 -12.45
C SER A 848 7.32 28.97 -11.20
N HIS A 849 7.40 29.56 -10.00
CA HIS A 849 7.27 28.79 -8.75
C HIS A 849 5.87 28.21 -8.63
N TYR A 850 4.84 29.03 -8.84
CA TYR A 850 3.45 28.59 -8.84
C TYR A 850 3.18 27.51 -9.89
N ASP A 851 3.68 27.67 -11.12
CA ASP A 851 3.48 26.65 -12.17
C ASP A 851 4.15 25.32 -11.82
N VAL A 852 5.33 25.35 -11.17
CA VAL A 852 6.01 24.15 -10.68
C VAL A 852 5.17 23.45 -9.63
N THR A 853 4.68 24.16 -8.62
CA THR A 853 3.91 23.51 -7.54
C THR A 853 2.59 22.94 -8.06
N ARG A 854 1.92 23.64 -8.98
CA ARG A 854 0.75 23.10 -9.69
C ARG A 854 1.04 21.82 -10.47
N SER A 855 2.17 21.78 -11.17
CA SER A 855 2.53 20.61 -11.98
C SER A 855 2.72 19.35 -11.15
N LEU A 856 3.05 19.48 -9.87
CA LEU A 856 3.17 18.33 -8.96
C LEU A 856 1.84 17.64 -8.68
N HIS A 857 0.72 18.35 -8.86
CA HIS A 857 -0.62 17.79 -8.71
C HIS A 857 -0.90 16.70 -9.76
N VAL A 858 -0.23 16.73 -10.93
CA VAL A 858 -0.27 15.65 -11.91
C VAL A 858 0.17 14.33 -11.26
N PHE A 859 1.29 14.36 -10.54
CA PHE A 859 1.80 13.19 -9.84
C PHE A 859 0.83 12.74 -8.76
N ARG A 860 0.27 13.67 -7.97
CA ARG A 860 -0.71 13.32 -6.93
C ARG A 860 -1.91 12.58 -7.51
N ILE A 861 -2.47 13.02 -8.64
CA ILE A 861 -3.56 12.33 -9.35
C ILE A 861 -3.13 10.91 -9.75
N LEU A 862 -1.97 10.76 -10.39
CA LEU A 862 -1.51 9.47 -10.90
C LEU A 862 -1.13 8.50 -9.78
N PHE A 863 -0.40 8.95 -8.75
CA PHE A 863 0.02 8.14 -7.61
C PHE A 863 -1.16 7.78 -6.70
N ASN A 864 -2.18 8.63 -6.55
CA ASN A 864 -3.43 8.26 -5.88
C ASN A 864 -4.13 7.10 -6.61
N GLU A 865 -4.17 7.12 -7.94
CA GLU A 865 -4.75 6.01 -8.71
C GLU A 865 -3.95 4.72 -8.56
N VAL A 866 -2.61 4.80 -8.56
CA VAL A 866 -1.75 3.64 -8.26
C VAL A 866 -2.03 3.10 -6.85
N GLY A 867 -2.10 3.98 -5.85
CA GLY A 867 -2.44 3.62 -4.47
C GLY A 867 -3.80 2.95 -4.37
N ASN A 868 -4.83 3.49 -5.04
CA ASN A 868 -6.17 2.91 -5.08
C ASN A 868 -6.19 1.50 -5.69
N ARG A 869 -5.39 1.25 -6.73
CA ARG A 869 -5.26 -0.10 -7.30
C ARG A 869 -4.59 -1.06 -6.32
N PHE A 870 -3.54 -0.63 -5.61
CA PHE A 870 -2.88 -1.45 -4.62
C PHE A 870 -3.79 -1.78 -3.42
N VAL A 871 -4.66 -0.85 -3.01
CA VAL A 871 -5.69 -1.15 -2.01
C VAL A 871 -6.69 -2.18 -2.53
N LYS A 872 -7.19 -2.01 -3.77
CA LYS A 872 -8.12 -2.98 -4.38
C LYS A 872 -7.51 -4.38 -4.54
N LEU A 873 -6.21 -4.47 -4.77
CA LEU A 873 -5.45 -5.72 -4.87
C LEU A 873 -5.03 -6.29 -3.49
N GLY A 874 -5.28 -5.57 -2.40
CA GLY A 874 -4.92 -5.99 -1.04
C GLY A 874 -3.45 -5.81 -0.67
N PHE A 875 -2.65 -5.13 -1.49
CA PHE A 875 -1.24 -4.83 -1.20
C PHE A 875 -1.08 -3.71 -0.17
N LEU A 876 -2.01 -2.76 -0.13
CA LEU A 876 -2.04 -1.66 0.84
C LEU A 876 -3.37 -1.65 1.61
N LYS A 877 -3.32 -1.31 2.90
CA LYS A 877 -4.54 -1.11 3.70
C LYS A 877 -5.27 0.18 3.30
N THR A 878 -4.52 1.24 2.99
CA THR A 878 -5.04 2.53 2.54
C THR A 878 -4.12 3.13 1.49
N GLN A 879 -4.64 3.99 0.62
CA GLN A 879 -3.83 4.69 -0.39
C GLN A 879 -2.81 5.66 0.24
N GLN A 880 -3.06 6.08 1.48
CA GLN A 880 -2.26 7.09 2.17
C GLN A 880 -0.87 6.58 2.55
N ILE A 881 -0.72 5.26 2.74
CA ILE A 881 0.57 4.57 2.96
C ILE A 881 1.55 4.81 1.80
N LEU A 882 1.05 5.11 0.60
CA LEU A 882 1.93 5.41 -0.53
C LEU A 882 2.62 6.79 -0.40
N PHE A 883 2.08 7.67 0.45
CA PHE A 883 2.58 9.03 0.68
C PHE A 883 3.26 9.21 2.05
N THR A 884 3.24 8.19 2.91
CA THR A 884 3.77 8.21 4.28
C THR A 884 4.63 6.98 4.51
#